data_AF-A0A840V0Q5-F1
#
_entry.id   AF-A0A840V0Q5-F1
#
_cell.length_a   1.000
_cell.length_b   1.000
_cell.length_c   1.000
_cell.angle_alpha   90.00
_cell.angle_beta   90.00
_cell.angle_gamma   90.00
#
_symmetry.space_group_name_H-M   'P 1'
#
loop_
_entity.id
_entity.type
_entity.pdbx_description
1 polymer ?
#
loop_
_entity_poly.entity_id
_entity_poly.type
_entity_poly.pdbx_seq_one_letter_code
_entity_poly.pdbx_strand_id
1 'polypeptide(L)'
;MKTIQRTLMGMGMLILGTTGAVADDGPMFRKNVSNTPDLETEFATIRMLPIYVRPQTSSGELLPTIDYLKADGTSAETREYVRPLINHYTDGAVTFIEAEGYGGFPGHGKRDAYGAVSLDDGATWKRTNLSKSGDLSSIKIKVGKKWVPYYGDVGRTFTASDGNQVLVTWVSKYCGSGSPAYSMTDTERALLAPYLAESGTVTDAGVCTDGDPLTTCPYLEDSFGVSGSQGVQSAADLAEDGYPLVGDYPYSCVWAARGVMLPPAEEGGVSSFTWFKAERLSSGVRSANRPEAVCVKGAGCVVTWQEDPDGIRPGEGEGPGEGWSGAVAHHQTDTWYSFIDWDDFDIVSADGTYGTFYDTTGDLAVWVAANPTGSPQAGVPMSVPMRLTDNAMCTSPDSKPYCSADYNGNGTPDFCDSTVPVDIVTPEGPIQTIQMCVAEDGRLMRGTTASTRARLGLHGYSTNTGCAFDKANPDTCPIDSAWFYVTYEENKGLGDICDDGYCEDGELTEADKRDMGKNVWYHTFDMFKPELVSQGLMLNQPAVYQADWADPTGLLEEAPLSGFNFYAFTADPIYETQAGITTTTLYQTEIARRPSVISQDWYDAGPSGLVGFQLWKQGIIRRGGPADIMARRFVMSSAAEQVCTTEYKVCTAEPVCTTENVCTTEKVCTDNALNPAYDYKASICKKNPLQSRCLPYLDGNGTPTLEPQTCEEEVEICKDVNTCNDETTCETVESCDGVENCEAVETCPGGVDDNDNPYGYDKMECVNPDGSSAWAFTDGSNPRYVKGLCAAPAINISGNTILTSETCGDAAGCLTAFPFNDYFDDLDMTDAEPISKIYTWAQYGVGYDEESPTTAWALHDADNSLDDQSWENPYDMAKGHRGFLAGDMVMAMYGWTNNWKALTEAKDIVNLYVRRSFDGGRTWTTLPASFTHTNGITYSGDGTTTCEFMGPTGTETEVPVCVTYDAGEFEQARNVSQLLGSKVTVLDPRYTPTTRTINEAWISTSSLPEGFTAPLYDDDTRDPSRFFMVYETGHSSAYDAGEAPPLDLFYSRGVDWGDDYLVWADTAAECLETVEGYPDFCNEFDAIEGSQLFESGEASVTCSPGGQFFYAVWNQWDFDKDGNEIGADDWFRRILFLEPEEETTPTVETTSK
;
A
#
# COMPACT_ATOMS: atom_id res chain seq x y z
N MET A 1 13.07 -22.10 -34.20
CA MET A 1 13.21 -21.20 -35.38
C MET A 1 14.54 -21.46 -36.09
N LYS A 2 14.60 -21.36 -37.43
CA LYS A 2 15.85 -21.49 -38.20
C LYS A 2 16.58 -20.15 -38.26
N THR A 3 17.78 -20.14 -37.70
CA THR A 3 18.76 -19.08 -37.56
C THR A 3 19.18 -18.47 -38.91
N ILE A 4 19.12 -17.14 -39.03
CA ILE A 4 19.94 -16.39 -39.99
C ILE A 4 21.05 -15.73 -39.17
N GLN A 5 22.23 -16.37 -39.19
CA GLN A 5 23.47 -15.85 -38.63
C GLN A 5 23.98 -14.68 -39.47
N ARG A 6 24.24 -13.54 -38.83
CA ARG A 6 25.30 -12.61 -39.25
C ARG A 6 26.38 -12.60 -38.18
N THR A 7 27.61 -12.57 -38.66
CA THR A 7 28.84 -13.00 -38.00
C THR A 7 29.40 -11.92 -37.09
N LEU A 8 29.66 -12.26 -35.81
CA LEU A 8 30.48 -11.48 -34.89
C LEU A 8 31.90 -11.27 -35.45
N MET A 9 32.37 -10.03 -35.45
CA MET A 9 33.81 -9.74 -35.48
C MET A 9 34.10 -8.40 -34.76
N GLY A 10 34.50 -8.50 -33.50
CA GLY A 10 35.41 -7.56 -32.82
C GLY A 10 34.85 -6.22 -32.34
N MET A 11 34.28 -6.17 -31.13
CA MET A 11 34.27 -4.95 -30.31
C MET A 11 35.67 -4.75 -29.72
N GLY A 12 36.49 -4.01 -30.47
CA GLY A 12 37.68 -3.37 -29.94
C GLY A 12 37.32 -1.96 -29.50
N MET A 13 37.59 -1.67 -28.22
CA MET A 13 37.63 -0.35 -27.60
C MET A 13 38.12 0.70 -28.60
N LEU A 14 37.20 1.52 -29.14
CA LEU A 14 37.54 2.62 -30.04
C LEU A 14 37.23 3.92 -29.31
N ILE A 15 38.25 4.46 -28.65
CA ILE A 15 38.22 5.79 -28.04
C ILE A 15 38.23 6.81 -29.19
N LEU A 16 37.06 7.36 -29.51
CA LEU A 16 36.90 8.57 -30.31
C LEU A 16 36.57 9.70 -29.34
N GLY A 17 37.54 10.59 -29.13
CA GLY A 17 37.30 11.83 -28.40
C GLY A 17 36.40 12.74 -29.20
N THR A 18 35.12 12.76 -28.86
CA THR A 18 34.18 13.82 -29.20
C THR A 18 34.14 14.82 -28.05
N THR A 19 34.34 16.09 -28.38
CA THR A 19 34.22 17.22 -27.47
C THR A 19 32.73 17.52 -27.29
N GLY A 20 32.14 16.91 -26.27
CA GLY A 20 30.81 17.18 -25.72
C GLY A 20 30.85 16.79 -24.23
N ALA A 21 30.06 17.46 -23.41
CA ALA A 21 29.90 17.11 -22.00
C ALA A 21 29.23 15.73 -21.89
N VAL A 22 30.01 14.66 -21.68
CA VAL A 22 29.48 13.29 -21.53
C VAL A 22 29.33 12.98 -20.04
N ALA A 23 28.16 12.51 -19.62
CA ALA A 23 27.96 11.97 -18.27
C ALA A 23 28.83 10.71 -18.06
N ASP A 24 29.46 10.58 -16.90
CA ASP A 24 30.37 9.47 -16.58
C ASP A 24 29.76 8.56 -15.51
N ASP A 25 29.46 7.30 -15.88
CA ASP A 25 28.86 6.25 -15.03
C ASP A 25 29.88 5.51 -14.14
N GLY A 26 31.17 5.84 -14.28
CA GLY A 26 32.26 5.03 -13.76
C GLY A 26 32.37 3.67 -14.45
N PRO A 27 33.31 2.80 -14.02
CA PRO A 27 33.38 1.44 -14.52
C PRO A 27 32.22 0.58 -13.97
N MET A 28 31.64 -0.27 -14.81
CA MET A 28 30.54 -1.16 -14.44
C MET A 28 30.86 -2.00 -13.17
N PHE A 29 30.11 -1.74 -12.10
CA PHE A 29 30.21 -2.44 -10.82
C PHE A 29 28.99 -3.34 -10.61
N ARG A 30 29.15 -4.64 -10.92
CA ARG A 30 28.07 -5.64 -10.83
C ARG A 30 28.47 -6.84 -9.98
N LYS A 31 27.53 -7.40 -9.21
CA LYS A 31 27.70 -8.58 -8.35
C LYS A 31 26.49 -9.51 -8.44
N ASN A 32 26.74 -10.82 -8.50
CA ASN A 32 25.72 -11.83 -8.28
C ASN A 32 25.58 -12.06 -6.77
N VAL A 33 24.41 -11.74 -6.22
CA VAL A 33 24.13 -11.76 -4.78
C VAL A 33 23.72 -13.18 -4.36
N SER A 34 22.74 -13.79 -5.04
CA SER A 34 22.21 -15.12 -4.72
C SER A 34 23.24 -16.22 -4.98
N ASN A 35 23.95 -16.18 -6.11
CA ASN A 35 25.00 -17.09 -6.54
C ASN A 35 24.59 -18.57 -6.36
N THR A 36 23.40 -18.89 -6.87
CA THR A 36 22.66 -20.15 -6.78
C THR A 36 21.97 -20.47 -8.11
N PRO A 37 22.73 -20.55 -9.23
CA PRO A 37 22.14 -20.68 -10.57
C PRO A 37 21.28 -21.95 -10.79
N ASP A 38 21.44 -22.99 -9.97
CA ASP A 38 20.63 -24.21 -10.08
C ASP A 38 19.23 -24.07 -9.43
N LEU A 39 18.90 -22.93 -8.83
CA LEU A 39 17.67 -22.66 -8.10
C LEU A 39 16.88 -21.51 -8.76
N GLU A 40 15.58 -21.44 -8.51
CA GLU A 40 14.75 -20.30 -8.93
C GLU A 40 14.91 -19.16 -7.95
N THR A 41 15.28 -17.98 -8.46
CA THR A 41 15.40 -16.74 -7.68
C THR A 41 14.39 -15.70 -8.17
N GLU A 42 13.58 -15.15 -7.26
CA GLU A 42 12.53 -14.19 -7.58
C GLU A 42 12.41 -13.06 -6.52
N PHE A 43 11.62 -12.03 -6.82
CA PHE A 43 11.28 -10.93 -5.91
C PHE A 43 12.48 -10.18 -5.30
N ALA A 44 13.55 -9.96 -6.07
CA ALA A 44 14.69 -9.17 -5.65
C ALA A 44 14.29 -7.73 -5.26
N THR A 45 14.70 -7.29 -4.06
CA THR A 45 14.44 -5.94 -3.54
C THR A 45 15.67 -5.35 -2.86
N ILE A 46 15.86 -4.03 -2.95
CA ILE A 46 16.95 -3.32 -2.27
C ILE A 46 16.43 -2.18 -1.39
N ARG A 47 17.03 -2.04 -0.21
CA ARG A 47 16.88 -0.92 0.71
C ARG A 47 18.25 -0.38 1.09
N MET A 48 18.32 0.92 1.29
CA MET A 48 19.51 1.62 1.76
C MET A 48 19.16 2.35 3.05
N LEU A 49 19.87 2.03 4.13
CA LEU A 49 19.56 2.63 5.43
C LEU A 49 20.08 4.08 5.49
N PRO A 50 19.31 5.04 6.04
CA PRO A 50 19.68 6.46 6.12
C PRO A 50 20.66 6.74 7.28
N ILE A 51 21.70 5.92 7.40
CA ILE A 51 22.75 5.96 8.42
C ILE A 51 24.09 5.53 7.79
N TYR A 52 25.20 5.94 8.40
CA TYR A 52 26.53 5.53 7.96
C TYR A 52 27.22 4.59 8.94
N VAL A 53 28.00 3.67 8.37
CA VAL A 53 28.88 2.76 9.08
C VAL A 53 30.25 2.79 8.42
N ARG A 54 31.28 2.32 9.14
CA ARG A 54 32.58 2.14 8.49
C ARG A 54 32.53 0.94 7.54
N PRO A 55 33.18 1.05 6.37
CA PRO A 55 33.30 -0.03 5.42
C PRO A 55 33.80 -1.32 6.07
N GLN A 56 33.04 -2.40 5.96
CA GLN A 56 33.46 -3.71 6.41
C GLN A 56 32.97 -4.79 5.45
N THR A 57 33.86 -5.72 5.12
CA THR A 57 33.52 -6.86 4.26
C THR A 57 32.54 -7.79 4.96
N SER A 58 31.88 -8.67 4.21
CA SER A 58 30.94 -9.66 4.74
C SER A 58 31.57 -10.66 5.73
N SER A 59 32.91 -10.74 5.77
CA SER A 59 33.65 -11.52 6.76
C SER A 59 33.91 -10.77 8.09
N GLY A 60 33.58 -9.48 8.14
CA GLY A 60 33.82 -8.59 9.28
C GLY A 60 35.17 -7.86 9.26
N GLU A 61 35.90 -7.89 8.14
CA GLU A 61 37.15 -7.13 7.98
C GLU A 61 36.84 -5.66 7.68
N LEU A 62 37.34 -4.76 8.52
CA LEU A 62 37.26 -3.31 8.32
C LEU A 62 38.16 -2.85 7.18
N LEU A 63 37.60 -2.04 6.28
CA LEU A 63 38.35 -1.36 5.22
C LEU A 63 38.59 0.10 5.65
N PRO A 64 39.79 0.65 5.42
CA PRO A 64 40.09 2.04 5.79
C PRO A 64 39.30 3.04 4.94
N THR A 65 39.19 2.77 3.64
CA THR A 65 38.46 3.60 2.67
C THR A 65 37.91 2.75 1.52
N ILE A 66 36.95 3.29 0.78
CA ILE A 66 36.51 2.80 -0.53
C ILE A 66 36.81 3.87 -1.59
N ASP A 67 37.43 3.46 -2.68
CA ASP A 67 37.70 4.32 -3.85
C ASP A 67 36.62 4.14 -4.91
N TYR A 68 36.07 5.27 -5.37
CA TYR A 68 35.15 5.39 -6.49
C TYR A 68 35.89 5.92 -7.70
N LEU A 69 35.71 5.27 -8.85
CA LEU A 69 36.48 5.55 -10.06
C LEU A 69 35.60 6.12 -11.17
N LYS A 70 36.15 7.06 -11.94
CA LYS A 70 35.64 7.52 -13.23
C LYS A 70 35.77 6.42 -14.30
N ALA A 71 35.08 6.53 -15.43
CA ALA A 71 35.14 5.55 -16.52
C ALA A 71 36.57 5.36 -17.08
N ASP A 72 37.41 6.39 -17.01
CA ASP A 72 38.83 6.33 -17.41
C ASP A 72 39.76 5.63 -16.38
N GLY A 73 39.20 5.22 -15.23
CA GLY A 73 39.90 4.54 -14.14
C GLY A 73 40.60 5.48 -13.16
N THR A 74 40.46 6.81 -13.29
CA THR A 74 40.94 7.77 -12.29
C THR A 74 39.99 7.84 -11.09
N SER A 75 40.48 8.28 -9.93
CA SER A 75 39.65 8.39 -8.73
C SER A 75 38.71 9.59 -8.85
N ALA A 76 37.41 9.33 -8.70
CA ALA A 76 36.37 10.34 -8.55
C ALA A 76 36.26 10.80 -7.09
N GLU A 77 36.21 9.84 -6.16
CA GLU A 77 36.03 10.09 -4.73
C GLU A 77 36.60 8.93 -3.90
N THR A 78 36.99 9.20 -2.65
CA THR A 78 37.37 8.19 -1.66
C THR A 78 36.58 8.41 -0.38
N ARG A 79 35.87 7.40 0.12
CA ARG A 79 35.01 7.50 1.32
C ARG A 79 35.51 6.63 2.47
N GLU A 80 35.40 7.14 3.70
CA GLU A 80 35.72 6.43 4.97
C GLU A 80 34.48 5.76 5.60
N TYR A 81 33.30 6.06 5.07
CA TYR A 81 31.99 5.63 5.56
C TYR A 81 31.09 5.26 4.37
N VAL A 82 30.24 4.26 4.58
CA VAL A 82 29.25 3.80 3.59
C VAL A 82 27.89 3.62 4.24
N ARG A 83 26.85 3.56 3.41
CA ARG A 83 25.50 3.26 3.88
C ARG A 83 25.25 1.77 3.79
N PRO A 84 24.65 1.15 4.82
CA PRO A 84 24.24 -0.24 4.75
C PRO A 84 23.26 -0.48 3.61
N LEU A 85 23.55 -1.48 2.78
CA LEU A 85 22.64 -1.98 1.73
C LEU A 85 22.02 -3.30 2.20
N ILE A 86 20.70 -3.37 2.11
CA ILE A 86 19.91 -4.54 2.48
C ILE A 86 19.20 -5.02 1.22
N ASN A 87 19.48 -6.25 0.84
CA ASN A 87 18.85 -6.90 -0.28
C ASN A 87 18.02 -8.09 0.24
N HIS A 88 16.88 -8.35 -0.40
CA HIS A 88 16.01 -9.47 -0.10
C HIS A 88 15.52 -10.11 -1.40
N TYR A 89 15.48 -11.43 -1.43
CA TYR A 89 15.01 -12.25 -2.55
C TYR A 89 14.46 -13.58 -2.04
N THR A 90 13.70 -14.29 -2.88
CA THR A 90 13.33 -15.69 -2.65
C THR A 90 14.25 -16.60 -3.47
N ASP A 91 14.57 -17.77 -2.94
CA ASP A 91 15.48 -18.70 -3.63
C ASP A 91 15.16 -20.15 -3.24
N GLY A 92 15.01 -21.03 -4.23
CA GLY A 92 14.86 -22.47 -4.01
C GLY A 92 14.42 -23.28 -5.23
N ALA A 93 14.32 -24.59 -5.05
CA ALA A 93 13.95 -25.50 -6.14
C ALA A 93 12.44 -25.41 -6.45
N VAL A 94 12.08 -25.29 -7.73
CA VAL A 94 10.69 -25.28 -8.19
C VAL A 94 10.44 -26.40 -9.20
N THR A 95 9.24 -26.95 -9.18
CA THR A 95 8.74 -27.86 -10.21
C THR A 95 7.54 -27.23 -10.89
N PHE A 96 7.73 -26.79 -12.13
CA PHE A 96 6.68 -26.20 -12.96
C PHE A 96 5.77 -27.25 -13.61
N ILE A 97 4.61 -26.78 -14.08
CA ILE A 97 3.67 -27.57 -14.88
C ILE A 97 3.81 -27.12 -16.33
N GLU A 98 4.50 -27.90 -17.16
CA GLU A 98 4.75 -27.62 -18.59
C GLU A 98 3.53 -27.94 -19.48
N ALA A 99 2.34 -27.47 -19.10
CA ALA A 99 1.12 -27.61 -19.88
C ALA A 99 0.61 -26.24 -20.32
N GLU A 100 0.06 -26.16 -21.53
CA GLU A 100 -0.59 -24.95 -22.05
C GLU A 100 -1.72 -24.52 -21.09
N GLY A 101 -1.78 -23.21 -20.80
CA GLY A 101 -2.71 -22.64 -19.81
C GLY A 101 -2.19 -22.55 -18.37
N TYR A 102 -0.99 -23.07 -18.07
CA TYR A 102 -0.41 -23.06 -16.71
C TYR A 102 0.74 -22.07 -16.52
N GLY A 103 1.07 -21.26 -17.53
CA GLY A 103 2.22 -20.34 -17.51
C GLY A 103 2.22 -19.30 -16.39
N GLY A 104 1.07 -19.03 -15.76
CA GLY A 104 0.97 -18.12 -14.61
C GLY A 104 1.01 -18.80 -13.24
N PHE A 105 1.12 -20.13 -13.16
CA PHE A 105 1.22 -20.85 -11.89
C PHE A 105 2.67 -20.82 -11.38
N PRO A 106 2.94 -20.40 -10.13
CA PRO A 106 4.31 -20.23 -9.60
C PRO A 106 5.07 -21.55 -9.36
N GLY A 107 4.53 -22.69 -9.81
CA GLY A 107 5.10 -24.02 -9.61
C GLY A 107 4.94 -24.54 -8.18
N HIS A 108 5.28 -25.82 -8.00
CA HIS A 108 5.45 -26.40 -6.68
C HIS A 108 6.90 -26.20 -6.22
N GLY A 109 7.10 -25.18 -5.38
CA GLY A 109 8.42 -24.79 -4.91
C GLY A 109 8.83 -25.32 -3.55
N LYS A 110 10.09 -25.08 -3.24
CA LYS A 110 10.73 -25.16 -1.94
C LYS A 110 11.52 -23.88 -1.65
N ARG A 111 10.99 -22.74 -2.10
CA ARG A 111 11.66 -21.45 -1.97
C ARG A 111 11.72 -21.00 -0.51
N ASP A 112 12.82 -20.38 -0.15
CA ASP A 112 13.01 -19.69 1.12
C ASP A 112 13.21 -18.18 0.89
N ALA A 113 12.85 -17.37 1.89
CA ALA A 113 13.14 -15.95 1.95
C ALA A 113 14.58 -15.73 2.45
N TYR A 114 15.38 -14.96 1.71
CA TYR A 114 16.75 -14.62 2.06
C TYR A 114 16.92 -13.13 2.30
N GLY A 115 17.67 -12.75 3.33
CA GLY A 115 18.16 -11.39 3.54
C GLY A 115 19.67 -11.34 3.35
N ALA A 116 20.15 -10.43 2.52
CA ALA A 116 21.57 -10.17 2.26
C ALA A 116 21.95 -8.75 2.69
N VAL A 117 23.05 -8.63 3.43
CA VAL A 117 23.53 -7.34 3.96
C VAL A 117 24.93 -7.04 3.41
N SER A 118 25.12 -5.84 2.87
CA SER A 118 26.43 -5.29 2.51
C SER A 118 26.72 -4.04 3.34
N LEU A 119 27.93 -3.99 3.89
CA LEU A 119 28.46 -2.86 4.66
C LEU A 119 29.75 -2.34 4.01
N ASP A 120 29.96 -2.61 2.72
CA ASP A 120 31.08 -2.19 1.88
C ASP A 120 30.58 -1.71 0.51
N ASP A 121 29.40 -1.09 0.50
CA ASP A 121 28.75 -0.48 -0.66
C ASP A 121 28.55 -1.45 -1.84
N GLY A 122 28.13 -2.66 -1.52
CA GLY A 122 27.76 -3.71 -2.47
C GLY A 122 28.92 -4.61 -2.92
N ALA A 123 30.14 -4.43 -2.40
CA ALA A 123 31.28 -5.24 -2.84
C ALA A 123 31.22 -6.69 -2.35
N THR A 124 30.73 -6.91 -1.13
CA THR A 124 30.49 -8.23 -0.55
C THR A 124 29.16 -8.30 0.21
N TRP A 125 28.55 -9.48 0.23
CA TRP A 125 27.20 -9.69 0.79
C TRP A 125 27.18 -10.84 1.82
N LYS A 126 26.54 -10.59 2.96
CA LYS A 126 26.26 -11.61 3.99
C LYS A 126 24.82 -12.09 3.89
N ARG A 127 24.61 -13.24 3.25
CA ARG A 127 23.31 -13.90 3.05
C ARG A 127 22.84 -14.65 4.30
N THR A 128 21.55 -14.56 4.61
CA THR A 128 20.88 -15.24 5.72
C THR A 128 19.54 -15.78 5.25
N ASN A 129 19.31 -17.10 5.37
CA ASN A 129 17.98 -17.69 5.15
C ASN A 129 17.08 -17.33 6.34
N LEU A 130 16.05 -16.51 6.08
CA LEU A 130 15.14 -15.96 7.08
C LEU A 130 14.01 -16.94 7.41
N SER A 131 13.42 -17.59 6.40
CA SER A 131 12.25 -18.47 6.56
C SER A 131 12.59 -19.87 7.05
N LYS A 132 13.70 -20.47 6.58
CA LYS A 132 14.16 -21.84 6.86
C LYS A 132 13.02 -22.87 6.76
N SER A 133 12.19 -22.70 5.74
CA SER A 133 10.89 -23.36 5.56
C SER A 133 10.83 -24.30 4.38
N GLY A 134 11.71 -24.14 3.37
CA GLY A 134 11.69 -24.92 2.11
C GLY A 134 11.77 -26.44 2.28
N ASP A 135 12.37 -26.91 3.38
CA ASP A 135 12.48 -28.33 3.72
C ASP A 135 11.55 -28.77 4.87
N LEU A 136 10.70 -27.87 5.37
CA LEU A 136 9.73 -28.14 6.43
C LEU A 136 8.33 -28.31 5.85
N SER A 137 7.45 -28.96 6.59
CA SER A 137 6.07 -29.20 6.18
C SER A 137 5.15 -29.10 7.39
N SER A 138 4.13 -28.26 7.29
CA SER A 138 3.06 -28.12 8.29
C SER A 138 1.82 -28.94 7.94
N ILE A 139 1.73 -29.43 6.70
CA ILE A 139 0.55 -30.10 6.18
C ILE A 139 0.90 -31.24 5.23
N LYS A 140 0.04 -32.26 5.20
CA LYS A 140 0.15 -33.37 4.25
C LYS A 140 -1.00 -33.30 3.27
N ILE A 141 -0.70 -33.51 1.99
CA ILE A 141 -1.67 -33.56 0.91
C ILE A 141 -1.79 -34.98 0.34
N LYS A 142 -2.85 -35.23 -0.43
CA LYS A 142 -3.12 -36.57 -0.96
C LYS A 142 -2.68 -36.68 -2.42
N VAL A 143 -1.56 -37.36 -2.65
CA VAL A 143 -1.11 -37.72 -4.00
C VAL A 143 -1.54 -39.16 -4.30
N GLY A 144 -2.61 -39.28 -5.08
CA GLY A 144 -3.26 -40.56 -5.39
C GLY A 144 -3.88 -41.21 -4.15
N LYS A 145 -3.24 -42.28 -3.63
CA LYS A 145 -3.70 -42.99 -2.41
C LYS A 145 -2.78 -42.75 -1.20
N LYS A 146 -1.76 -41.91 -1.32
CA LYS A 146 -0.76 -41.68 -0.26
C LYS A 146 -0.85 -40.25 0.24
N TRP A 147 -0.66 -40.08 1.54
CA TRP A 147 -0.43 -38.79 2.16
C TRP A 147 1.06 -38.47 2.12
N VAL A 148 1.41 -37.35 1.50
CA VAL A 148 2.78 -36.87 1.37
C VAL A 148 2.89 -35.48 2.00
N PRO A 149 4.04 -35.11 2.60
CA PRO A 149 4.26 -33.76 3.06
C PRO A 149 4.22 -32.78 1.88
N TYR A 150 3.53 -31.64 2.05
CA TYR A 150 3.71 -30.47 1.20
C TYR A 150 4.75 -29.57 1.89
N TYR A 151 5.85 -29.29 1.20
CA TYR A 151 6.95 -28.52 1.78
C TYR A 151 6.66 -27.02 1.75
N GLY A 152 7.31 -26.26 2.63
CA GLY A 152 7.22 -24.80 2.60
C GLY A 152 7.66 -24.26 1.26
N ASP A 153 6.96 -23.23 0.80
CA ASP A 153 7.27 -22.52 -0.43
C ASP A 153 6.94 -21.05 -0.19
N VAL A 154 7.96 -20.19 -0.26
CA VAL A 154 7.80 -18.75 -0.10
C VAL A 154 7.34 -18.16 -1.44
N GLY A 155 6.27 -17.37 -1.39
CA GLY A 155 5.73 -16.63 -2.53
C GLY A 155 6.04 -15.14 -2.40
N ARG A 156 5.04 -14.30 -2.74
CA ARG A 156 5.18 -12.84 -2.71
C ARG A 156 5.71 -12.32 -1.37
N THR A 157 6.56 -11.33 -1.48
CA THR A 157 7.34 -10.76 -0.39
C THR A 157 7.48 -9.25 -0.55
N PHE A 158 7.77 -8.57 0.56
CA PHE A 158 7.96 -7.14 0.63
C PHE A 158 9.01 -6.78 1.70
N THR A 159 9.81 -5.76 1.44
CA THR A 159 10.84 -5.25 2.36
C THR A 159 10.61 -3.77 2.65
N ALA A 160 10.60 -3.39 3.93
CA ALA A 160 10.51 -2.02 4.41
C ALA A 160 11.69 -1.68 5.33
N SER A 161 12.08 -0.42 5.39
CA SER A 161 13.12 0.06 6.29
C SER A 161 13.01 1.56 6.51
N ASP A 162 13.31 2.01 7.72
CA ASP A 162 13.67 3.39 8.04
C ASP A 162 14.71 3.35 9.17
N GLY A 163 15.41 4.46 9.41
CA GLY A 163 16.41 4.56 10.48
C GLY A 163 17.43 3.41 10.46
N ASN A 164 17.49 2.64 11.55
CA ASN A 164 18.35 1.46 11.69
C ASN A 164 17.59 0.12 11.65
N GLN A 165 16.30 0.14 11.30
CA GLN A 165 15.40 -1.02 11.37
C GLN A 165 14.93 -1.46 9.98
N VAL A 166 14.75 -2.78 9.79
CA VAL A 166 14.33 -3.42 8.55
C VAL A 166 13.27 -4.47 8.85
N LEU A 167 12.15 -4.42 8.12
CA LEU A 167 11.10 -5.43 8.18
C LEU A 167 11.00 -6.14 6.83
N VAL A 168 11.12 -7.46 6.82
CA VAL A 168 10.88 -8.32 5.65
C VAL A 168 9.62 -9.14 5.92
N THR A 169 8.66 -9.12 5.01
CA THR A 169 7.40 -9.87 5.13
C THR A 169 7.17 -10.74 3.92
N TRP A 170 6.65 -11.95 4.10
CA TRP A 170 6.38 -12.87 3.00
C TRP A 170 5.21 -13.79 3.29
N VAL A 171 4.65 -14.38 2.23
CA VAL A 171 3.71 -15.51 2.36
C VAL A 171 4.43 -16.82 2.17
N SER A 172 4.08 -17.84 2.96
CA SER A 172 4.65 -19.18 2.85
C SER A 172 3.59 -20.27 2.96
N LYS A 173 3.76 -21.35 2.22
CA LYS A 173 3.00 -22.60 2.40
C LYS A 173 3.31 -23.33 3.71
N TYR A 174 4.33 -22.90 4.46
CA TYR A 174 4.64 -23.42 5.79
C TYR A 174 3.98 -22.58 6.90
N CYS A 175 3.18 -23.25 7.72
CA CYS A 175 2.36 -22.68 8.80
C CYS A 175 2.58 -23.43 10.12
N GLY A 176 3.80 -23.92 10.37
CA GLY A 176 4.08 -24.88 11.45
C GLY A 176 4.78 -24.34 12.70
N SER A 177 5.23 -23.08 12.70
CA SER A 177 6.01 -22.49 13.81
C SER A 177 5.83 -20.97 13.89
N GLY A 178 6.80 -20.24 14.47
CA GLY A 178 6.84 -18.78 14.45
C GLY A 178 6.10 -18.06 15.58
N SER A 179 5.76 -18.76 16.67
CA SER A 179 5.16 -18.21 17.91
C SER A 179 4.12 -17.10 17.66
N PRO A 180 3.04 -17.33 16.89
CA PRO A 180 2.16 -16.24 16.49
C PRO A 180 1.40 -15.63 17.67
N ALA A 181 1.22 -14.31 17.65
CA ALA A 181 0.55 -13.53 18.71
C ALA A 181 -0.86 -14.05 19.03
N TYR A 182 -1.64 -14.46 18.02
CA TYR A 182 -3.00 -15.01 18.21
C TYR A 182 -3.01 -16.34 19.00
N SER A 183 -1.86 -16.98 19.20
CA SER A 183 -1.71 -18.23 19.96
C SER A 183 -1.01 -18.03 21.31
N MET A 184 -0.78 -16.79 21.71
CA MET A 184 -0.14 -16.41 22.97
C MET A 184 -0.90 -17.00 24.16
N THR A 185 -0.15 -17.53 25.13
CA THR A 185 -0.74 -18.08 26.36
C THR A 185 -1.24 -16.98 27.29
N ASP A 186 -2.23 -17.27 28.13
CA ASP A 186 -2.73 -16.32 29.15
C ASP A 186 -1.62 -15.83 30.08
N THR A 187 -0.58 -16.65 30.31
CA THR A 187 0.57 -16.25 31.14
C THR A 187 1.45 -15.22 30.45
N GLU A 188 1.77 -15.42 29.17
CA GLU A 188 2.50 -14.43 28.37
C GLU A 188 1.70 -13.13 28.27
N ARG A 189 0.39 -13.23 28.01
CA ARG A 189 -0.50 -12.08 27.91
C ARG A 189 -0.55 -11.27 29.21
N ALA A 190 -0.64 -11.94 30.36
CA ALA A 190 -0.62 -11.30 31.68
C ALA A 190 0.72 -10.61 32.02
N LEU A 191 1.83 -11.01 31.38
CA LEU A 191 3.12 -10.33 31.51
C LEU A 191 3.25 -9.14 30.55
N LEU A 192 2.76 -9.29 29.33
CA LEU A 192 2.92 -8.30 28.27
C LEU A 192 1.90 -7.15 28.35
N ALA A 193 0.64 -7.43 28.71
CA ALA A 193 -0.42 -6.41 28.75
C ALA A 193 -0.08 -5.21 29.66
N PRO A 194 0.49 -5.38 30.88
CA PRO A 194 0.90 -4.25 31.71
C PRO A 194 2.01 -3.40 31.07
N TYR A 195 2.95 -4.03 30.36
CA TYR A 195 4.01 -3.33 29.65
C TYR A 195 3.44 -2.48 28.52
N LEU A 196 2.55 -3.04 27.69
CA LEU A 196 1.91 -2.33 26.59
C LEU A 196 0.97 -1.20 27.07
N ALA A 197 0.39 -1.35 28.27
CA ALA A 197 -0.41 -0.29 28.88
C ALA A 197 0.47 0.85 29.44
N GLU A 198 1.68 0.53 29.89
CA GLU A 198 2.67 1.52 30.33
C GLU A 198 3.29 2.28 29.14
N SER A 199 3.54 1.60 28.01
CA SER A 199 4.00 2.23 26.77
C SER A 199 2.90 3.02 26.05
N GLY A 200 1.62 2.73 26.35
CA GLY A 200 0.46 3.38 25.72
C GLY A 200 -0.03 2.69 24.44
N THR A 201 0.58 1.58 24.04
CA THR A 201 0.15 0.76 22.89
C THR A 201 -1.23 0.15 23.09
N VAL A 202 -1.61 -0.17 24.34
CA VAL A 202 -2.97 -0.56 24.71
C VAL A 202 -3.50 0.34 25.82
N THR A 203 -4.81 0.57 25.86
CA THR A 203 -5.42 1.52 26.81
C THR A 203 -5.61 0.96 28.21
N ASP A 204 -5.91 -0.34 28.33
CA ASP A 204 -6.17 -1.01 29.62
C ASP A 204 -5.71 -2.47 29.58
N ALA A 205 -4.70 -2.80 30.40
CA ALA A 205 -4.20 -4.18 30.54
C ALA A 205 -5.26 -5.14 31.09
N GLY A 206 -6.22 -4.66 31.88
CA GLY A 206 -7.32 -5.45 32.44
C GLY A 206 -8.25 -5.99 31.35
N VAL A 207 -8.59 -5.15 30.37
CA VAL A 207 -9.39 -5.55 29.20
C VAL A 207 -8.67 -6.66 28.41
N CYS A 208 -7.37 -6.51 28.17
CA CYS A 208 -6.58 -7.53 27.47
C CYS A 208 -6.39 -8.86 28.22
N THR A 209 -6.90 -9.01 29.45
CA THR A 209 -6.69 -10.20 30.28
C THR A 209 -7.96 -10.72 30.96
N ASP A 210 -9.13 -10.16 30.65
CA ASP A 210 -10.40 -10.55 31.27
C ASP A 210 -10.98 -11.86 30.72
N GLY A 211 -10.53 -12.28 29.53
CA GLY A 211 -10.96 -13.50 28.85
C GLY A 211 -12.34 -13.40 28.21
N ASP A 212 -12.90 -12.19 28.06
CA ASP A 212 -14.16 -11.94 27.38
C ASP A 212 -13.88 -11.40 25.95
N PRO A 213 -14.19 -12.18 24.90
CA PRO A 213 -13.89 -11.77 23.53
C PRO A 213 -14.75 -10.61 23.02
N LEU A 214 -15.70 -10.10 23.82
CA LEU A 214 -16.52 -8.93 23.50
C LEU A 214 -15.96 -7.63 24.08
N THR A 215 -15.10 -7.70 25.10
CA THR A 215 -14.33 -6.55 25.62
C THR A 215 -12.96 -6.54 24.95
N THR A 216 -12.94 -6.05 23.70
CA THR A 216 -11.83 -6.37 22.80
C THR A 216 -10.52 -5.65 23.15
N CYS A 217 -9.42 -6.39 23.13
CA CYS A 217 -8.07 -5.86 23.02
C CYS A 217 -7.41 -6.34 21.71
N PRO A 218 -7.65 -5.68 20.57
CA PRO A 218 -7.25 -6.17 19.24
C PRO A 218 -5.75 -6.43 19.08
N TYR A 219 -4.90 -5.77 19.87
CA TYR A 219 -3.45 -6.01 19.84
C TYR A 219 -3.07 -7.42 20.30
N LEU A 220 -3.71 -7.92 21.37
CA LEU A 220 -3.35 -9.16 22.05
C LEU A 220 -4.35 -10.30 21.86
N GLU A 221 -5.56 -9.99 21.37
CA GLU A 221 -6.67 -10.93 21.37
C GLU A 221 -7.22 -11.21 19.97
N ASP A 222 -7.44 -12.51 19.71
CA ASP A 222 -7.99 -12.99 18.45
C ASP A 222 -9.52 -12.97 18.44
N SER A 223 -10.11 -11.78 18.29
CA SER A 223 -11.56 -11.62 18.09
C SER A 223 -11.99 -11.90 16.64
N PHE A 224 -11.05 -11.83 15.69
CA PHE A 224 -11.28 -11.98 14.24
C PHE A 224 -11.26 -13.42 13.73
N GLY A 225 -10.87 -14.38 14.58
CA GLY A 225 -10.79 -15.80 14.24
C GLY A 225 -9.61 -16.14 13.33
N VAL A 226 -8.47 -15.49 13.56
CA VAL A 226 -7.18 -15.76 12.90
C VAL A 226 -6.69 -17.16 13.24
N SER A 227 -6.87 -17.61 14.48
CA SER A 227 -6.40 -18.91 14.95
C SER A 227 -7.14 -20.08 14.31
N GLY A 228 -6.41 -21.15 14.01
CA GLY A 228 -6.95 -22.40 13.53
C GLY A 228 -5.92 -23.26 12.79
N SER A 229 -6.41 -24.27 12.08
CA SER A 229 -5.56 -25.18 11.30
C SER A 229 -5.42 -24.70 9.86
N GLN A 230 -4.24 -24.91 9.29
CA GLN A 230 -3.97 -24.59 7.88
C GLN A 230 -4.95 -25.34 6.96
N GLY A 231 -5.60 -24.61 6.06
CA GLY A 231 -6.50 -25.10 5.03
C GLY A 231 -5.79 -25.60 3.77
N VAL A 232 -6.57 -26.22 2.89
CA VAL A 232 -6.13 -26.72 1.58
C VAL A 232 -7.24 -26.44 0.58
N GLN A 233 -6.88 -25.76 -0.51
CA GLN A 233 -7.70 -25.71 -1.70
C GLN A 233 -7.61 -27.06 -2.39
N SER A 234 -8.75 -27.74 -2.59
CA SER A 234 -8.70 -29.13 -3.02
C SER A 234 -8.38 -29.26 -4.50
N ALA A 235 -7.81 -30.41 -4.89
CA ALA A 235 -7.61 -30.72 -6.30
C ALA A 235 -8.91 -30.73 -7.14
N ALA A 236 -10.07 -30.92 -6.50
CA ALA A 236 -11.36 -30.90 -7.18
C ALA A 236 -11.77 -29.47 -7.51
N ASP A 237 -11.69 -28.57 -6.53
CA ASP A 237 -12.02 -27.15 -6.69
C ASP A 237 -11.13 -26.51 -7.77
N LEU A 238 -9.81 -26.75 -7.70
CA LEU A 238 -8.88 -26.28 -8.73
C LEU A 238 -9.13 -26.90 -10.11
N ALA A 239 -9.69 -28.12 -10.19
CA ALA A 239 -10.06 -28.71 -11.47
C ALA A 239 -11.32 -28.08 -12.05
N GLU A 240 -12.26 -27.66 -11.20
CA GLU A 240 -13.44 -26.88 -11.59
C GLU A 240 -13.04 -25.48 -12.08
N ASP A 241 -12.02 -24.87 -11.47
CA ASP A 241 -11.41 -23.61 -11.91
C ASP A 241 -10.56 -23.73 -13.20
N GLY A 242 -10.48 -24.91 -13.82
CA GLY A 242 -9.73 -25.13 -15.06
C GLY A 242 -8.25 -25.54 -14.88
N TYR A 243 -7.80 -25.80 -13.65
CA TYR A 243 -6.42 -26.15 -13.30
C TYR A 243 -6.25 -27.58 -12.69
N PRO A 244 -6.73 -28.66 -13.35
CA PRO A 244 -6.71 -30.02 -12.80
C PRO A 244 -5.32 -30.63 -12.54
N LEU A 245 -4.24 -30.02 -13.03
CA LEU A 245 -2.87 -30.54 -12.86
C LEU A 245 -2.16 -30.05 -11.60
N VAL A 246 -2.67 -29.01 -10.93
CA VAL A 246 -2.06 -28.47 -9.69
C VAL A 246 -2.19 -29.45 -8.52
N GLY A 247 -3.34 -30.12 -8.41
CA GLY A 247 -3.64 -30.97 -7.25
C GLY A 247 -3.93 -30.16 -5.98
N ASP A 248 -3.93 -30.82 -4.82
CA ASP A 248 -4.19 -30.18 -3.53
C ASP A 248 -3.16 -29.06 -3.26
N TYR A 249 -3.65 -27.84 -3.01
CA TYR A 249 -2.80 -26.66 -2.82
C TYR A 249 -3.03 -26.03 -1.44
N PRO A 250 -2.06 -26.10 -0.51
CA PRO A 250 -2.24 -25.53 0.82
C PRO A 250 -2.43 -24.01 0.84
N TYR A 251 -3.17 -23.53 1.82
CA TYR A 251 -3.28 -22.09 2.09
C TYR A 251 -1.94 -21.53 2.61
N SER A 252 -1.64 -20.27 2.27
CA SER A 252 -0.42 -19.61 2.71
C SER A 252 -0.61 -18.85 4.02
N CYS A 253 0.44 -18.76 4.83
CA CYS A 253 0.54 -17.91 6.02
C CYS A 253 1.43 -16.70 5.79
N VAL A 254 1.15 -15.59 6.46
CA VAL A 254 2.04 -14.42 6.51
C VAL A 254 3.11 -14.59 7.58
N TRP A 255 4.32 -14.16 7.25
CA TRP A 255 5.48 -14.15 8.11
C TRP A 255 6.18 -12.79 8.07
N ALA A 256 6.86 -12.43 9.15
CA ALA A 256 7.67 -11.23 9.26
C ALA A 256 9.03 -11.56 9.91
N ALA A 257 10.11 -10.96 9.42
CA ALA A 257 11.43 -10.98 10.05
C ALA A 257 11.95 -9.55 10.24
N ARG A 258 12.50 -9.31 11.44
CA ARG A 258 13.05 -8.03 11.85
C ARG A 258 14.57 -8.04 11.74
N GLY A 259 15.14 -6.98 11.19
CA GLY A 259 16.57 -6.75 11.09
C GLY A 259 16.93 -5.41 11.72
N VAL A 260 17.99 -5.37 12.53
CA VAL A 260 18.41 -4.16 13.24
C VAL A 260 19.91 -3.93 13.03
N MET A 261 20.25 -2.72 12.62
CA MET A 261 21.61 -2.23 12.52
C MET A 261 22.01 -1.58 13.85
N LEU A 262 23.07 -2.11 14.47
CA LEU A 262 23.66 -1.52 15.67
C LEU A 262 24.92 -0.71 15.31
N PRO A 263 25.14 0.43 15.96
CA PRO A 263 26.38 1.19 15.86
C PRO A 263 27.57 0.38 16.43
N PRO A 264 28.82 0.79 16.18
CA PRO A 264 29.96 0.08 16.74
C PRO A 264 30.00 0.23 18.26
N ALA A 265 30.26 -0.87 18.98
CA ALA A 265 30.32 -0.88 20.45
C ALA A 265 31.47 -0.03 21.05
N GLU A 266 32.52 0.20 20.26
CA GLU A 266 33.63 1.09 20.59
C GLU A 266 33.87 2.04 19.41
N GLU A 267 34.31 3.27 19.70
CA GLU A 267 34.62 4.27 18.68
C GLU A 267 35.64 3.72 17.67
N GLY A 268 35.30 3.80 16.38
CA GLY A 268 36.13 3.19 15.34
C GLY A 268 36.20 1.66 15.45
N GLY A 269 35.12 1.00 15.86
CA GLY A 269 34.92 -0.46 15.82
C GLY A 269 34.19 -0.95 14.56
N VAL A 270 33.69 -2.19 14.61
CA VAL A 270 32.78 -2.78 13.61
C VAL A 270 31.34 -2.57 14.04
N SER A 271 30.47 -2.28 13.08
CA SER A 271 29.03 -2.24 13.30
C SER A 271 28.43 -3.64 13.07
N SER A 272 27.29 -3.94 13.69
CA SER A 272 26.66 -5.27 13.60
C SER A 272 25.21 -5.20 13.16
N PHE A 273 24.87 -5.96 12.12
CA PHE A 273 23.49 -6.18 11.69
C PHE A 273 22.97 -7.53 12.21
N THR A 274 21.79 -7.53 12.84
CA THR A 274 21.21 -8.71 13.48
C THR A 274 19.79 -8.98 12.98
N TRP A 275 19.55 -10.20 12.48
CA TRP A 275 18.22 -10.70 12.15
C TRP A 275 17.60 -11.43 13.35
N PHE A 276 16.37 -11.07 13.70
CA PHE A 276 15.53 -11.80 14.64
C PHE A 276 15.01 -13.09 13.99
N LYS A 277 14.58 -14.04 14.82
CA LYS A 277 13.80 -15.18 14.34
C LYS A 277 12.48 -14.66 13.75
N ALA A 278 12.09 -15.21 12.61
CA ALA A 278 10.84 -14.87 11.96
C ALA A 278 9.63 -15.20 12.84
N GLU A 279 8.66 -14.30 12.84
CA GLU A 279 7.38 -14.41 13.51
C GLU A 279 6.30 -14.71 12.47
N ARG A 280 5.39 -15.61 12.82
CA ARG A 280 4.23 -15.90 11.97
C ARG A 280 3.08 -14.99 12.37
N LEU A 281 2.43 -14.35 11.41
CA LEU A 281 1.30 -13.45 11.67
C LEU A 281 -0.04 -14.17 11.51
N SER A 282 -0.21 -15.02 10.49
CA SER A 282 -1.46 -15.74 10.23
C SER A 282 -1.36 -17.26 10.28
N SER A 283 -2.49 -17.94 10.47
CA SER A 283 -2.55 -19.39 10.72
C SER A 283 -2.68 -20.26 9.47
N GLY A 284 -3.07 -19.66 8.35
CA GLY A 284 -3.41 -20.36 7.11
C GLY A 284 -4.81 -20.97 7.14
N VAL A 285 -5.69 -20.56 8.08
CA VAL A 285 -7.13 -20.85 8.00
C VAL A 285 -7.75 -20.24 6.74
N ARG A 286 -7.20 -19.11 6.31
CA ARG A 286 -7.48 -18.43 5.05
C ARG A 286 -6.14 -18.28 4.31
N SER A 287 -6.16 -18.26 2.99
CA SER A 287 -4.93 -18.19 2.20
C SER A 287 -4.48 -16.74 2.03
N ALA A 288 -3.35 -16.41 2.65
CA ALA A 288 -2.75 -15.09 2.53
C ALA A 288 -2.05 -14.86 1.18
N ASN A 289 -2.10 -13.63 0.68
CA ASN A 289 -1.33 -13.17 -0.47
C ASN A 289 -1.02 -11.67 -0.36
N ARG A 290 -0.08 -11.18 -1.19
CA ARG A 290 0.24 -9.75 -1.35
C ARG A 290 0.53 -9.04 -0.02
N PRO A 291 1.50 -9.51 0.79
CA PRO A 291 1.94 -8.74 1.94
C PRO A 291 2.65 -7.46 1.47
N GLU A 292 2.40 -6.36 2.16
CA GLU A 292 3.10 -5.08 2.00
C GLU A 292 3.44 -4.52 3.38
N ALA A 293 4.53 -3.77 3.47
CA ALA A 293 4.98 -3.19 4.72
C ALA A 293 5.59 -1.80 4.51
N VAL A 294 5.45 -0.92 5.51
CA VAL A 294 6.15 0.37 5.57
C VAL A 294 6.60 0.58 7.02
N CYS A 295 7.75 1.23 7.19
CA CYS A 295 8.29 1.62 8.49
C CYS A 295 8.56 3.12 8.50
N VAL A 296 8.38 3.76 9.65
CA VAL A 296 8.68 5.16 9.90
C VAL A 296 9.49 5.28 11.18
N LYS A 297 10.67 5.91 11.10
CA LYS A 297 11.55 6.12 12.25
C LYS A 297 10.82 6.86 13.37
N GLY A 298 10.77 6.26 14.55
CA GLY A 298 10.09 6.80 15.75
C GLY A 298 8.66 6.33 15.93
N ALA A 299 7.94 5.97 14.87
CA ALA A 299 6.55 5.48 14.98
C ALA A 299 6.46 3.94 14.99
N GLY A 300 7.17 3.27 14.07
CA GLY A 300 7.18 1.81 13.99
C GLY A 300 6.97 1.29 12.58
N CYS A 301 6.46 0.06 12.48
CA CYS A 301 6.20 -0.60 11.19
C CYS A 301 4.80 -1.20 11.14
N VAL A 302 4.22 -1.19 9.94
CA VAL A 302 2.90 -1.78 9.65
C VAL A 302 3.00 -2.81 8.53
N VAL A 303 2.07 -3.77 8.51
CA VAL A 303 1.95 -4.81 7.49
C VAL A 303 0.50 -4.95 7.09
N THR A 304 0.22 -4.98 5.78
CA THR A 304 -1.11 -5.31 5.23
C THR A 304 -1.03 -6.47 4.26
N TRP A 305 -2.09 -7.27 4.16
CA TRP A 305 -2.21 -8.35 3.18
C TRP A 305 -3.67 -8.70 2.92
N GLN A 306 -3.94 -9.48 1.88
CA GLN A 306 -5.27 -10.04 1.64
C GLN A 306 -5.33 -11.50 2.09
N GLU A 307 -6.45 -11.94 2.67
CA GLU A 307 -6.71 -13.37 2.93
C GLU A 307 -8.03 -13.86 2.34
N ASP A 308 -7.92 -14.85 1.48
CA ASP A 308 -9.04 -15.51 0.80
C ASP A 308 -9.48 -16.76 1.60
N PRO A 309 -10.77 -16.89 1.95
CA PRO A 309 -11.27 -18.04 2.71
C PRO A 309 -11.19 -19.39 1.96
N ASP A 310 -11.26 -19.38 0.63
CA ASP A 310 -11.40 -20.59 -0.20
C ASP A 310 -10.12 -20.93 -0.97
N GLY A 311 -9.04 -20.19 -0.73
CA GLY A 311 -7.75 -20.41 -1.37
C GLY A 311 -7.46 -19.35 -2.43
N ILE A 312 -6.28 -19.42 -3.04
CA ILE A 312 -5.96 -18.42 -4.06
C ILE A 312 -6.79 -18.73 -5.31
N ARG A 313 -7.58 -17.77 -5.76
CA ARG A 313 -8.34 -17.91 -6.99
C ARG A 313 -7.46 -17.63 -8.20
N PRO A 314 -7.27 -18.59 -9.11
CA PRO A 314 -6.59 -18.33 -10.37
C PRO A 314 -7.44 -17.41 -11.25
N GLY A 315 -6.79 -16.59 -12.07
CA GLY A 315 -7.36 -15.84 -13.17
C GLY A 315 -6.76 -16.27 -14.49
N GLU A 316 -7.38 -15.88 -15.60
CA GLU A 316 -7.01 -16.35 -16.95
C GLU A 316 -5.78 -15.64 -17.54
N GLY A 317 -5.22 -14.63 -16.87
CA GLY A 317 -4.01 -13.94 -17.33
C GLY A 317 -4.20 -13.11 -18.61
N GLU A 318 -5.45 -12.80 -19.01
CA GLU A 318 -5.81 -12.00 -20.21
C GLU A 318 -5.47 -10.49 -20.11
N GLY A 319 -4.43 -10.16 -19.36
CA GLY A 319 -3.87 -8.82 -19.24
C GLY A 319 -2.45 -8.89 -18.67
N PRO A 320 -1.74 -7.76 -18.48
CA PRO A 320 -0.36 -7.76 -18.00
C PRO A 320 -0.32 -8.06 -16.49
N GLY A 321 -0.64 -9.28 -16.10
CA GLY A 321 -0.59 -9.75 -14.72
C GLY A 321 -0.87 -11.24 -14.66
N GLU A 322 -0.01 -11.94 -13.94
CA GLU A 322 -0.06 -13.38 -13.73
C GLU A 322 -1.44 -13.86 -13.27
N GLY A 323 -1.94 -14.95 -13.85
CA GLY A 323 -3.21 -15.57 -13.46
C GLY A 323 -3.31 -15.85 -11.96
N TRP A 324 -2.20 -16.10 -11.27
CA TRP A 324 -2.17 -16.40 -9.83
C TRP A 324 -1.75 -15.19 -8.98
N SER A 325 -1.96 -13.97 -9.49
CA SER A 325 -1.50 -12.74 -8.87
C SER A 325 -2.29 -12.26 -7.65
N GLY A 326 -3.40 -12.93 -7.31
CA GLY A 326 -4.36 -12.51 -6.27
C GLY A 326 -5.28 -11.37 -6.70
N ALA A 327 -5.37 -11.11 -8.01
CA ALA A 327 -6.23 -10.08 -8.58
C ALA A 327 -7.71 -10.48 -8.53
N VAL A 328 -8.01 -11.76 -8.71
CA VAL A 328 -9.35 -12.31 -8.51
C VAL A 328 -9.32 -13.04 -7.18
N ALA A 329 -10.42 -12.99 -6.44
CA ALA A 329 -10.56 -13.62 -5.15
C ALA A 329 -12.00 -14.09 -4.95
N HIS A 330 -12.21 -14.98 -4.00
CA HIS A 330 -13.54 -15.42 -3.59
C HIS A 330 -14.22 -14.36 -2.74
N HIS A 331 -15.56 -14.42 -2.68
CA HIS A 331 -16.33 -13.61 -1.75
C HIS A 331 -15.80 -13.77 -0.32
N GLN A 332 -15.98 -12.73 0.48
CA GLN A 332 -15.45 -12.63 1.84
C GLN A 332 -13.94 -12.52 1.94
N THR A 333 -13.20 -12.28 0.86
CA THR A 333 -11.76 -11.96 0.94
C THR A 333 -11.57 -10.58 1.54
N ASP A 334 -10.74 -10.48 2.58
CA ASP A 334 -10.53 -9.24 3.34
C ASP A 334 -9.08 -8.75 3.27
N THR A 335 -8.91 -7.44 3.45
CA THR A 335 -7.60 -6.84 3.75
C THR A 335 -7.38 -6.81 5.26
N TRP A 336 -6.21 -7.26 5.67
CA TRP A 336 -5.77 -7.37 7.06
C TRP A 336 -4.65 -6.40 7.38
N TYR A 337 -4.48 -6.11 8.66
CA TYR A 337 -3.51 -5.17 9.21
C TYR A 337 -2.85 -5.72 10.47
N SER A 338 -1.54 -5.45 10.63
CA SER A 338 -0.78 -5.72 11.84
C SER A 338 0.33 -4.69 11.96
N PHE A 339 0.71 -4.33 13.19
CA PHE A 339 1.72 -3.30 13.43
C PHE A 339 2.62 -3.62 14.62
N ILE A 340 3.70 -2.87 14.74
CA ILE A 340 4.57 -2.82 15.91
C ILE A 340 5.13 -1.42 16.11
N ASP A 341 5.26 -1.02 17.37
CA ASP A 341 5.90 0.22 17.79
C ASP A 341 7.41 0.22 17.49
N TRP A 342 7.99 1.40 17.26
CA TRP A 342 9.42 1.56 16.98
C TRP A 342 10.31 1.08 18.12
N ASP A 343 9.94 1.36 19.36
CA ASP A 343 10.71 1.05 20.57
C ASP A 343 10.56 -0.43 20.97
N ASP A 344 9.50 -1.10 20.48
CA ASP A 344 9.25 -2.53 20.70
C ASP A 344 9.93 -3.44 19.65
N PHE A 345 10.44 -2.84 18.57
CA PHE A 345 10.92 -3.57 17.40
C PHE A 345 12.11 -4.48 17.71
N ASP A 346 13.06 -4.01 18.53
CA ASP A 346 14.32 -4.68 18.82
C ASP A 346 14.41 -5.31 20.23
N ILE A 347 13.29 -5.32 20.97
CA ILE A 347 13.24 -5.94 22.30
C ILE A 347 13.43 -7.45 22.19
N VAL A 348 14.41 -7.96 22.96
CA VAL A 348 14.79 -9.37 22.99
C VAL A 348 14.15 -10.13 24.15
N SER A 349 13.58 -11.29 23.83
CA SER A 349 13.02 -12.21 24.82
C SER A 349 14.08 -12.86 25.72
N ALA A 350 13.79 -13.01 27.01
CA ALA A 350 14.68 -13.66 27.97
C ALA A 350 14.74 -15.19 27.81
N ASP A 351 13.59 -15.82 27.54
CA ASP A 351 13.44 -17.28 27.52
C ASP A 351 12.75 -17.83 26.26
N GLY A 352 12.46 -16.96 25.30
CA GLY A 352 11.73 -17.29 24.08
C GLY A 352 10.21 -17.17 24.20
N THR A 353 9.70 -16.55 25.26
CA THR A 353 8.28 -16.19 25.43
C THR A 353 8.07 -14.69 25.38
N TYR A 354 6.86 -14.25 25.05
CA TYR A 354 6.50 -12.83 25.03
C TYR A 354 6.31 -12.27 26.44
N GLY A 355 6.63 -10.99 26.64
CA GLY A 355 6.56 -10.31 27.93
C GLY A 355 7.67 -10.68 28.93
N THR A 356 8.66 -11.46 28.51
CA THR A 356 9.89 -11.70 29.29
C THR A 356 11.08 -11.06 28.60
N PHE A 357 11.77 -10.13 29.27
CA PHE A 357 12.81 -9.31 28.62
C PHE A 357 14.23 -9.68 29.07
N TYR A 358 15.13 -9.86 28.10
CA TYR A 358 16.53 -10.22 28.35
C TYR A 358 17.23 -9.16 29.20
N ASP A 359 17.94 -9.57 30.26
CA ASP A 359 18.59 -8.67 31.22
C ASP A 359 17.67 -7.53 31.74
N THR A 360 16.37 -7.84 31.91
CA THR A 360 15.27 -6.95 32.37
C THR A 360 14.76 -5.90 31.39
N THR A 361 15.56 -5.42 30.44
CA THR A 361 15.14 -4.40 29.45
C THR A 361 14.90 -4.95 28.05
N GLY A 362 15.49 -6.10 27.71
CA GLY A 362 15.43 -6.67 26.37
C GLY A 362 16.44 -6.07 25.39
N ASP A 363 17.43 -5.32 25.88
CA ASP A 363 18.42 -4.61 25.04
C ASP A 363 19.16 -5.54 24.08
N LEU A 364 19.05 -5.24 22.78
CA LEU A 364 19.67 -6.02 21.71
C LEU A 364 21.19 -5.96 21.73
N ALA A 365 21.80 -4.81 22.02
CA ALA A 365 23.25 -4.66 22.03
C ALA A 365 23.89 -5.51 23.14
N VAL A 366 23.28 -5.56 24.32
CA VAL A 366 23.68 -6.45 25.42
C VAL A 366 23.54 -7.91 25.00
N TRP A 367 22.44 -8.28 24.32
CA TRP A 367 22.25 -9.64 23.84
C TRP A 367 23.30 -10.05 22.79
N VAL A 368 23.60 -9.18 21.82
CA VAL A 368 24.60 -9.43 20.76
C VAL A 368 25.99 -9.57 21.35
N ALA A 369 26.35 -8.76 22.35
CA ALA A 369 27.63 -8.89 23.06
C ALA A 369 27.77 -10.24 23.78
N ALA A 370 26.69 -10.76 24.37
CA ALA A 370 26.67 -12.07 25.02
C ALA A 370 26.54 -13.24 24.03
N ASN A 371 25.94 -13.01 22.86
CA ASN A 371 25.64 -14.01 21.84
C ASN A 371 26.14 -13.54 20.46
N PRO A 372 27.47 -13.59 20.21
CA PRO A 372 28.06 -13.10 18.97
C PRO A 372 27.62 -13.86 17.72
N THR A 373 26.90 -14.97 17.89
CA THR A 373 26.27 -15.75 16.83
C THR A 373 24.87 -16.17 17.27
N GLY A 374 23.92 -16.16 16.33
CA GLY A 374 22.55 -16.60 16.56
C GLY A 374 21.55 -15.52 16.15
N SER A 375 20.27 -15.83 16.32
CA SER A 375 19.17 -14.90 16.09
C SER A 375 18.34 -14.80 17.37
N PRO A 376 18.12 -13.59 17.91
CA PRO A 376 17.25 -13.40 19.06
C PRO A 376 15.79 -13.69 18.69
N GLN A 377 14.97 -13.95 19.70
CA GLN A 377 13.52 -13.97 19.56
C GLN A 377 12.95 -12.66 20.10
N ALA A 378 11.92 -12.13 19.46
CA ALA A 378 11.28 -10.89 19.91
C ALA A 378 10.63 -11.07 21.29
N GLY A 379 10.77 -10.08 22.16
CA GLY A 379 10.12 -10.00 23.48
C GLY A 379 8.71 -9.41 23.40
N VAL A 380 8.45 -8.55 22.41
CA VAL A 380 7.14 -7.99 22.07
C VAL A 380 6.78 -8.42 20.65
N PRO A 381 5.61 -9.05 20.41
CA PRO A 381 5.18 -9.46 19.09
C PRO A 381 4.64 -8.29 18.27
N MET A 382 4.58 -8.47 16.95
CA MET A 382 3.63 -7.75 16.11
C MET A 382 2.19 -7.98 16.62
N SER A 383 1.31 -6.99 16.47
CA SER A 383 -0.09 -7.11 16.88
C SER A 383 -0.77 -8.33 16.24
N VAL A 384 -1.78 -8.90 16.91
CA VAL A 384 -2.69 -9.88 16.28
C VAL A 384 -3.25 -9.28 14.98
N PRO A 385 -3.39 -10.06 13.89
CA PRO A 385 -4.00 -9.56 12.67
C PRO A 385 -5.42 -9.03 12.89
N MET A 386 -5.65 -7.83 12.38
CA MET A 386 -6.93 -7.12 12.47
C MET A 386 -7.55 -6.98 11.09
N ARG A 387 -8.88 -7.12 10.98
CA ARG A 387 -9.61 -6.95 9.72
C ARG A 387 -9.91 -5.46 9.48
N LEU A 388 -9.53 -4.96 8.30
CA LEU A 388 -9.86 -3.59 7.88
C LEU A 388 -11.18 -3.54 7.11
N THR A 389 -11.40 -4.50 6.20
CA THR A 389 -12.58 -4.52 5.32
C THR A 389 -13.73 -5.34 5.93
N ASP A 390 -14.95 -5.09 5.45
CA ASP A 390 -16.19 -5.68 5.93
C ASP A 390 -16.74 -6.79 5.03
N ASN A 391 -15.86 -7.48 4.30
CA ASN A 391 -16.28 -8.49 3.32
C ASN A 391 -16.67 -9.81 3.98
N ALA A 392 -16.22 -10.10 5.20
CA ALA A 392 -16.69 -11.28 5.93
C ALA A 392 -18.12 -11.11 6.45
N MET A 393 -18.96 -12.11 6.20
CA MET A 393 -20.37 -12.10 6.59
C MET A 393 -20.54 -12.09 8.13
N CYS A 394 -21.43 -11.22 8.63
CA CYS A 394 -21.90 -11.24 10.02
C CYS A 394 -23.40 -11.60 10.08
N THR A 395 -23.71 -12.60 10.89
CA THR A 395 -25.04 -13.17 11.16
C THR A 395 -25.29 -13.34 12.67
N SER A 396 -26.56 -13.38 13.08
CA SER A 396 -26.93 -13.68 14.48
C SER A 396 -27.67 -15.03 14.58
N PRO A 397 -27.31 -15.94 15.51
CA PRO A 397 -26.33 -15.81 16.59
C PRO A 397 -24.92 -16.41 16.29
N ASP A 398 -24.66 -16.86 15.06
CA ASP A 398 -23.57 -17.81 14.75
C ASP A 398 -22.28 -17.18 14.18
N SER A 399 -21.99 -15.91 14.52
CA SER A 399 -20.81 -15.19 14.02
C SER A 399 -19.58 -15.25 14.90
N LYS A 400 -18.46 -14.78 14.35
CA LYS A 400 -17.23 -14.53 15.10
C LYS A 400 -17.45 -13.41 16.13
N PRO A 401 -16.69 -13.40 17.25
CA PRO A 401 -16.89 -12.44 18.33
C PRO A 401 -16.88 -10.98 17.89
N TYR A 402 -16.02 -10.60 16.93
CA TYR A 402 -15.95 -9.23 16.44
C TYR A 402 -17.30 -8.69 15.90
N CYS A 403 -18.16 -9.53 15.32
CA CYS A 403 -19.46 -9.11 14.80
C CYS A 403 -20.41 -8.63 15.91
N SER A 404 -20.18 -9.06 17.16
CA SER A 404 -21.01 -8.76 18.32
C SER A 404 -20.28 -7.89 19.35
N ALA A 405 -19.08 -7.40 19.04
CA ALA A 405 -18.30 -6.53 19.91
C ALA A 405 -18.81 -5.08 19.83
N ASP A 406 -18.72 -4.38 20.95
CA ASP A 406 -19.00 -2.95 21.09
C ASP A 406 -17.66 -2.23 21.20
N TYR A 407 -17.12 -1.79 20.06
CA TYR A 407 -15.80 -1.17 19.99
C TYR A 407 -15.83 0.29 20.45
N ASN A 408 -16.97 0.97 20.31
CA ASN A 408 -17.12 2.38 20.63
C ASN A 408 -17.69 2.64 22.04
N GLY A 409 -18.14 1.60 22.74
CA GLY A 409 -18.62 1.63 24.13
C GLY A 409 -20.02 2.22 24.29
N ASN A 410 -20.84 2.29 23.23
CA ASN A 410 -22.17 2.90 23.26
C ASN A 410 -23.27 1.97 23.80
N GLY A 411 -22.95 0.69 24.03
CA GLY A 411 -23.85 -0.34 24.55
C GLY A 411 -24.53 -1.21 23.49
N THR A 412 -24.22 -1.04 22.20
CA THR A 412 -24.69 -1.86 21.07
C THR A 412 -23.52 -2.43 20.27
N PRO A 413 -23.65 -3.63 19.67
CA PRO A 413 -22.61 -4.15 18.80
C PRO A 413 -22.47 -3.34 17.50
N ASP A 414 -21.28 -2.82 17.22
CA ASP A 414 -21.01 -1.95 16.06
C ASP A 414 -21.44 -2.57 14.72
N PHE A 415 -21.20 -3.89 14.55
CA PHE A 415 -21.45 -4.60 13.29
C PHE A 415 -22.72 -5.47 13.29
N CYS A 416 -23.47 -5.49 14.38
CA CYS A 416 -24.72 -6.24 14.50
C CYS A 416 -25.71 -5.55 15.44
N ASP A 417 -25.89 -4.24 15.26
CA ASP A 417 -26.86 -3.41 15.99
C ASP A 417 -28.30 -3.93 15.76
N SER A 418 -28.59 -4.32 14.53
CA SER A 418 -29.86 -4.95 14.19
C SER A 418 -29.69 -6.11 13.21
N THR A 419 -30.78 -6.86 12.97
CA THR A 419 -30.75 -7.99 12.04
C THR A 419 -31.94 -7.98 11.09
N VAL A 420 -31.71 -8.42 9.87
CA VAL A 420 -32.73 -8.53 8.82
C VAL A 420 -32.72 -9.95 8.20
N PRO A 421 -33.90 -10.57 7.97
CA PRO A 421 -33.96 -11.86 7.30
C PRO A 421 -33.58 -11.71 5.82
N VAL A 422 -32.56 -12.44 5.38
CA VAL A 422 -32.11 -12.49 3.98
C VAL A 422 -32.17 -13.93 3.49
N ASP A 423 -32.82 -14.15 2.35
CA ASP A 423 -32.87 -15.45 1.69
C ASP A 423 -31.63 -15.62 0.78
N ILE A 424 -30.77 -16.59 1.11
CA ILE A 424 -29.57 -16.92 0.33
C ILE A 424 -29.82 -18.22 -0.45
N VAL A 425 -29.57 -18.16 -1.75
CA VAL A 425 -29.64 -19.31 -2.66
C VAL A 425 -28.24 -19.89 -2.79
N THR A 426 -28.06 -21.15 -2.37
CA THR A 426 -26.83 -21.91 -2.64
C THR A 426 -27.00 -22.72 -3.93
N PRO A 427 -25.98 -22.82 -4.81
CA PRO A 427 -26.08 -23.54 -6.10
C PRO A 427 -26.61 -24.97 -6.01
N GLU A 428 -26.42 -25.65 -4.88
CA GLU A 428 -26.74 -27.07 -4.69
C GLU A 428 -27.81 -27.35 -3.60
N GLY A 429 -28.40 -26.32 -3.00
CA GLY A 429 -29.17 -26.43 -1.75
C GLY A 429 -30.49 -25.66 -1.69
N PRO A 430 -31.35 -25.93 -0.68
CA PRO A 430 -32.57 -25.17 -0.47
C PRO A 430 -32.23 -23.73 -0.07
N ILE A 431 -33.12 -22.79 -0.43
CA ILE A 431 -33.05 -21.39 0.03
C ILE A 431 -32.95 -21.37 1.56
N GLN A 432 -31.94 -20.68 2.08
CA GLN A 432 -31.72 -20.53 3.51
C GLN A 432 -32.03 -19.08 3.90
N THR A 433 -32.97 -18.90 4.83
CA THR A 433 -33.22 -17.60 5.44
C THR A 433 -32.25 -17.41 6.61
N ILE A 434 -31.35 -16.43 6.49
CA ILE A 434 -30.32 -16.11 7.48
C ILE A 434 -30.67 -14.77 8.14
N GLN A 435 -30.49 -14.65 9.46
CA GLN A 435 -30.57 -13.36 10.15
C GLN A 435 -29.27 -12.60 9.95
N MET A 436 -29.25 -11.75 8.92
CA MET A 436 -28.10 -10.96 8.53
C MET A 436 -27.95 -9.76 9.46
N CYS A 437 -26.73 -9.47 9.91
CA CYS A 437 -26.46 -8.29 10.71
C CYS A 437 -26.47 -7.01 9.86
N VAL A 438 -26.96 -5.94 10.47
CA VAL A 438 -26.86 -4.57 9.96
C VAL A 438 -26.05 -3.78 10.99
N ALA A 439 -24.97 -3.15 10.51
CA ALA A 439 -24.09 -2.32 11.34
C ALA A 439 -24.78 -0.99 11.74
N GLU A 440 -24.22 -0.29 12.73
CA GLU A 440 -24.75 0.98 13.23
C GLU A 440 -24.83 2.08 12.15
N ASP A 441 -23.93 2.03 11.16
CA ASP A 441 -23.90 2.92 10.00
C ASP A 441 -24.82 2.47 8.84
N GLY A 442 -25.63 1.42 9.07
CA GLY A 442 -26.61 0.89 8.12
C GLY A 442 -26.05 -0.08 7.09
N ARG A 443 -24.75 -0.40 7.12
CA ARG A 443 -24.16 -1.41 6.22
C ARG A 443 -24.74 -2.79 6.47
N LEU A 444 -25.04 -3.50 5.39
CA LEU A 444 -25.48 -4.88 5.42
C LEU A 444 -24.25 -5.79 5.37
N MET A 445 -24.01 -6.55 6.44
CA MET A 445 -22.84 -7.41 6.59
C MET A 445 -22.97 -8.76 5.84
N ARG A 446 -23.36 -8.69 4.56
CA ARG A 446 -23.69 -9.86 3.71
C ARG A 446 -22.46 -10.64 3.23
N GLY A 447 -21.34 -9.95 3.09
CA GLY A 447 -20.08 -10.54 2.67
C GLY A 447 -20.06 -11.14 1.26
N THR A 448 -20.65 -10.45 0.29
CA THR A 448 -20.57 -10.82 -1.13
C THR A 448 -19.47 -10.10 -1.90
N THR A 449 -18.67 -9.30 -1.21
CA THR A 449 -17.57 -8.53 -1.78
C THR A 449 -16.21 -9.20 -1.50
N ALA A 450 -15.15 -8.74 -2.15
CA ALA A 450 -13.80 -9.27 -2.05
C ALA A 450 -12.76 -8.18 -2.33
N SER A 451 -11.89 -7.92 -1.35
CA SER A 451 -10.84 -6.89 -1.44
C SER A 451 -9.49 -7.48 -1.81
N THR A 452 -8.81 -6.84 -2.75
CA THR A 452 -7.57 -7.33 -3.35
C THR A 452 -6.59 -6.19 -3.63
N ARG A 453 -5.29 -6.52 -3.71
CA ARG A 453 -4.21 -5.59 -4.13
C ARG A 453 -4.16 -4.30 -3.31
N ALA A 454 -4.15 -4.46 -1.99
CA ALA A 454 -3.87 -3.38 -1.05
C ALA A 454 -2.51 -2.73 -1.36
N ARG A 455 -2.47 -1.39 -1.37
CA ARG A 455 -1.28 -0.54 -1.42
C ARG A 455 -1.33 0.44 -0.27
N LEU A 456 -0.31 0.47 0.57
CA LEU A 456 -0.32 1.24 1.80
C LEU A 456 0.69 2.40 1.80
N GLY A 457 0.44 3.40 2.64
CA GLY A 457 1.43 4.40 3.04
C GLY A 457 1.36 4.67 4.54
N LEU A 458 2.44 5.24 5.07
CA LEU A 458 2.62 5.51 6.50
C LEU A 458 3.47 6.78 6.65
N HIS A 459 2.97 7.77 7.40
CA HIS A 459 3.65 9.05 7.59
C HIS A 459 3.67 9.50 9.05
N GLY A 460 4.86 9.77 9.56
CA GLY A 460 5.07 10.07 10.98
C GLY A 460 4.52 11.42 11.42
N TYR A 461 4.00 11.48 12.64
CA TYR A 461 3.63 12.71 13.31
C TYR A 461 3.92 12.60 14.82
N SER A 462 3.86 13.73 15.53
CA SER A 462 4.01 13.76 16.98
C SER A 462 2.63 13.77 17.63
N THR A 463 2.37 12.87 18.58
CA THR A 463 1.12 12.84 19.36
C THR A 463 1.02 13.98 20.37
N ASN A 464 2.10 14.75 20.55
CA ASN A 464 2.10 15.90 21.44
C ASN A 464 1.28 17.07 20.85
N THR A 465 0.02 17.16 21.25
CA THR A 465 -0.92 18.22 20.85
C THR A 465 -0.41 19.66 21.04
N GLY A 466 0.64 19.88 21.84
CA GLY A 466 1.24 21.20 22.06
C GLY A 466 2.34 21.59 21.07
N CYS A 467 2.78 20.68 20.18
CA CYS A 467 3.86 21.00 19.23
C CYS A 467 3.93 20.08 18.00
N ALA A 468 4.39 20.66 16.88
CA ALA A 468 4.53 20.00 15.57
C ALA A 468 5.92 19.38 15.39
N PHE A 469 6.02 18.25 14.67
CA PHE A 469 7.33 17.71 14.28
C PHE A 469 8.08 18.72 13.40
N ASP A 470 9.35 18.97 13.74
CA ASP A 470 10.27 19.81 12.97
C ASP A 470 11.50 19.00 12.58
N LYS A 471 11.69 18.77 11.28
CA LYS A 471 12.86 18.05 10.75
C LYS A 471 14.20 18.71 11.07
N ALA A 472 14.22 20.01 11.39
CA ALA A 472 15.44 20.69 11.83
C ALA A 472 15.74 20.45 13.32
N ASN A 473 14.73 20.11 14.13
CA ASN A 473 14.84 19.85 15.57
C ASN A 473 14.01 18.62 15.98
N PRO A 474 14.30 17.42 15.43
CA PRO A 474 13.42 16.26 15.49
C PRO A 474 13.07 15.79 16.91
N ASP A 475 13.93 16.00 17.91
CA ASP A 475 13.67 15.59 19.30
C ASP A 475 12.78 16.57 20.09
N THR A 476 12.47 17.75 19.55
CA THR A 476 11.61 18.71 20.26
C THR A 476 10.18 18.20 20.34
N CYS A 477 9.72 17.60 19.23
CA CYS A 477 8.40 17.01 19.04
C CYS A 477 8.60 15.71 18.28
N PRO A 478 9.14 14.67 18.93
CA PRO A 478 9.53 13.44 18.25
C PRO A 478 8.33 12.78 17.59
N ILE A 479 8.59 12.13 16.46
CA ILE A 479 7.65 11.20 15.86
C ILE A 479 7.53 10.01 16.80
N ASP A 480 6.32 9.75 17.25
CA ASP A 480 5.92 8.66 18.15
C ASP A 480 4.64 7.96 17.66
N SER A 481 4.03 8.44 16.56
CA SER A 481 2.97 7.74 15.84
C SER A 481 3.01 8.08 14.34
N ALA A 482 2.16 7.43 13.56
CA ALA A 482 2.03 7.67 12.14
C ALA A 482 0.59 7.52 11.63
N TRP A 483 0.25 8.36 10.66
CA TRP A 483 -0.97 8.23 9.86
C TRP A 483 -0.78 7.14 8.82
N PHE A 484 -1.62 6.11 8.92
CA PHE A 484 -1.71 5.03 7.97
C PHE A 484 -2.79 5.34 6.93
N TYR A 485 -2.57 4.90 5.70
CA TYR A 485 -3.64 4.75 4.74
C TYR A 485 -3.40 3.54 3.84
N VAL A 486 -4.48 3.02 3.24
CA VAL A 486 -4.42 1.93 2.26
C VAL A 486 -5.46 2.12 1.17
N THR A 487 -5.05 1.90 -0.07
CA THR A 487 -5.95 1.77 -1.22
C THR A 487 -6.06 0.30 -1.64
N TYR A 488 -7.24 -0.16 -2.03
CA TYR A 488 -7.45 -1.53 -2.51
C TYR A 488 -8.55 -1.59 -3.57
N GLU A 489 -8.56 -2.65 -4.37
CA GLU A 489 -9.64 -2.94 -5.30
C GLU A 489 -10.68 -3.83 -4.62
N GLU A 490 -11.97 -3.56 -4.82
CA GLU A 490 -13.06 -4.42 -4.36
C GLU A 490 -14.07 -4.66 -5.48
N ASN A 491 -14.55 -5.89 -5.61
CA ASN A 491 -15.66 -6.18 -6.51
C ASN A 491 -16.98 -5.59 -5.97
N LYS A 492 -18.01 -5.44 -6.82
CA LYS A 492 -19.26 -4.80 -6.39
C LYS A 492 -20.18 -5.74 -5.63
N GLY A 493 -19.91 -7.05 -5.69
CA GLY A 493 -20.62 -8.09 -4.95
C GLY A 493 -22.11 -8.17 -5.32
N LEU A 494 -22.46 -7.80 -6.55
CA LEU A 494 -23.83 -7.80 -7.07
C LEU A 494 -24.18 -9.17 -7.67
N GLY A 495 -23.15 -9.90 -8.12
CA GLY A 495 -23.21 -11.26 -8.66
C GLY A 495 -23.74 -11.33 -10.10
N ASP A 496 -23.13 -12.18 -10.94
CA ASP A 496 -23.74 -13.36 -11.61
C ASP A 496 -22.64 -14.26 -12.25
N ILE A 497 -22.97 -15.54 -12.50
CA ILE A 497 -22.09 -16.69 -12.79
C ILE A 497 -21.54 -16.69 -14.23
N CYS A 498 -20.71 -15.71 -14.61
CA CYS A 498 -19.87 -15.80 -15.81
C CYS A 498 -18.44 -15.29 -15.54
N ASP A 499 -17.92 -15.58 -14.35
CA ASP A 499 -16.60 -15.13 -13.87
C ASP A 499 -15.41 -15.76 -14.64
N ASP A 500 -15.69 -16.63 -15.62
CA ASP A 500 -14.73 -17.31 -16.51
C ASP A 500 -14.95 -16.99 -18.01
N GLY A 501 -15.82 -16.03 -18.34
CA GLY A 501 -16.11 -15.66 -19.73
C GLY A 501 -16.88 -16.72 -20.54
N TYR A 502 -17.29 -17.84 -19.93
CA TYR A 502 -18.08 -18.89 -20.58
C TYR A 502 -19.41 -19.09 -19.87
N CYS A 503 -20.38 -18.25 -20.19
CA CYS A 503 -21.77 -18.63 -19.96
C CYS A 503 -22.05 -19.90 -20.80
N GLU A 504 -22.60 -20.98 -20.20
CA GLU A 504 -22.78 -22.30 -20.84
C GLU A 504 -23.51 -22.26 -22.20
N ASP A 505 -24.18 -21.15 -22.53
CA ASP A 505 -24.91 -20.93 -23.78
C ASP A 505 -24.47 -19.69 -24.60
N GLY A 506 -23.40 -18.97 -24.20
CA GLY A 506 -22.89 -17.80 -24.94
C GLY A 506 -23.79 -16.55 -24.94
N GLU A 507 -24.87 -16.54 -24.14
CA GLU A 507 -25.70 -15.36 -23.91
C GLU A 507 -25.36 -14.76 -22.53
N LEU A 508 -24.72 -13.59 -22.53
CA LEU A 508 -24.62 -12.75 -21.33
C LEU A 508 -26.04 -12.37 -20.88
N THR A 509 -26.41 -12.71 -19.66
CA THR A 509 -27.71 -12.29 -19.12
C THR A 509 -27.69 -10.80 -18.76
N GLU A 510 -28.86 -10.21 -18.54
CA GLU A 510 -29.01 -8.84 -18.03
C GLU A 510 -28.41 -8.65 -16.63
N ALA A 511 -28.08 -9.75 -15.94
CA ALA A 511 -27.45 -9.74 -14.63
C ALA A 511 -25.92 -9.64 -14.70
N ASP A 512 -25.29 -10.32 -15.66
CA ASP A 512 -23.83 -10.30 -15.94
C ASP A 512 -23.32 -8.91 -16.38
N LYS A 513 -24.25 -8.05 -16.82
CA LYS A 513 -24.00 -6.66 -17.24
C LYS A 513 -24.01 -5.67 -16.07
N ARG A 514 -24.49 -6.08 -14.89
CA ARG A 514 -24.63 -5.23 -13.69
C ARG A 514 -23.37 -5.14 -12.84
N ASP A 515 -22.57 -6.22 -12.77
CA ASP A 515 -21.35 -6.30 -11.95
C ASP A 515 -20.11 -5.95 -12.78
N MET A 516 -20.09 -4.73 -13.33
CA MET A 516 -18.95 -4.27 -14.10
C MET A 516 -17.75 -3.97 -13.21
N GLY A 517 -16.80 -4.90 -13.17
CA GLY A 517 -15.46 -4.63 -12.67
C GLY A 517 -15.35 -4.43 -11.17
N LYS A 518 -14.67 -3.35 -10.77
CA LYS A 518 -14.27 -3.10 -9.39
C LYS A 518 -14.27 -1.62 -9.11
N ASN A 519 -14.31 -1.29 -7.83
CA ASN A 519 -14.07 0.06 -7.34
C ASN A 519 -12.76 0.10 -6.57
N VAL A 520 -12.15 1.29 -6.53
CA VAL A 520 -10.97 1.55 -5.70
C VAL A 520 -11.43 2.25 -4.43
N TRP A 521 -11.08 1.67 -3.30
CA TRP A 521 -11.43 2.14 -1.98
C TRP A 521 -10.19 2.61 -1.23
N TYR A 522 -10.36 3.55 -0.30
CA TYR A 522 -9.32 4.18 0.50
C TYR A 522 -9.70 4.14 1.98
N HIS A 523 -8.78 3.69 2.84
CA HIS A 523 -8.89 3.73 4.31
C HIS A 523 -7.78 4.60 4.88
N THR A 524 -8.03 5.30 5.99
CA THR A 524 -6.99 6.04 6.71
C THR A 524 -7.28 6.17 8.21
N PHE A 525 -6.25 6.05 9.03
CA PHE A 525 -6.35 6.11 10.50
C PHE A 525 -4.96 6.27 11.14
N ASP A 526 -4.92 6.53 12.44
CA ASP A 526 -3.67 6.46 13.22
C ASP A 526 -3.24 4.99 13.41
N MET A 527 -1.95 4.69 13.22
CA MET A 527 -1.47 3.30 13.18
C MET A 527 -1.75 2.48 14.45
N PHE A 528 -1.90 3.13 15.61
CA PHE A 528 -2.24 2.52 16.89
C PHE A 528 -3.75 2.48 17.18
N LYS A 529 -4.56 3.15 16.35
CA LYS A 529 -6.03 3.20 16.45
C LYS A 529 -6.66 2.82 15.11
N PRO A 530 -6.52 1.55 14.67
CA PRO A 530 -7.00 1.12 13.37
C PRO A 530 -8.51 1.21 13.22
N GLU A 531 -8.97 1.57 12.02
CA GLU A 531 -10.37 1.46 11.61
C GLU A 531 -10.68 -0.02 11.31
N LEU A 532 -11.56 -0.63 12.12
CA LEU A 532 -11.85 -2.06 12.07
C LEU A 532 -13.13 -2.32 11.26
N VAL A 533 -13.09 -3.30 10.36
CA VAL A 533 -14.27 -3.85 9.63
C VAL A 533 -15.17 -2.73 9.05
N SER A 534 -14.56 -1.85 8.27
CA SER A 534 -15.20 -0.66 7.72
C SER A 534 -15.22 -0.65 6.19
N GLN A 535 -16.16 0.11 5.64
CA GLN A 535 -16.17 0.49 4.24
C GLN A 535 -15.34 1.77 4.05
N GLY A 536 -14.35 1.72 3.17
CA GLY A 536 -13.49 2.87 2.88
C GLY A 536 -14.22 3.97 2.09
N LEU A 537 -13.48 5.02 1.74
CA LEU A 537 -13.90 6.03 0.77
C LEU A 537 -13.68 5.52 -0.66
N MET A 538 -14.69 5.60 -1.50
CA MET A 538 -14.58 5.27 -2.93
C MET A 538 -13.86 6.39 -3.70
N LEU A 539 -12.77 6.08 -4.40
CA LEU A 539 -11.96 7.07 -5.13
C LEU A 539 -12.47 7.36 -6.54
N ASN A 540 -12.91 6.33 -7.25
CA ASN A 540 -13.41 6.46 -8.62
C ASN A 540 -14.84 7.03 -8.63
N GLN A 541 -15.15 7.85 -9.63
CA GLN A 541 -16.47 8.41 -9.79
C GLN A 541 -17.45 7.41 -10.44
N PRO A 542 -18.78 7.67 -10.36
CA PRO A 542 -19.77 6.99 -11.20
C PRO A 542 -19.48 7.12 -12.71
N ALA A 543 -19.96 6.16 -13.49
CA ALA A 543 -19.83 6.17 -14.95
C ALA A 543 -20.66 7.31 -15.54
N VAL A 544 -20.03 8.16 -16.37
CA VAL A 544 -20.71 9.21 -17.12
C VAL A 544 -21.19 8.64 -18.45
N TYR A 545 -22.48 8.76 -18.76
CA TYR A 545 -23.05 8.30 -20.03
C TYR A 545 -23.32 9.47 -20.98
N GLN A 546 -23.33 9.19 -22.29
CA GLN A 546 -23.73 10.17 -23.30
C GLN A 546 -25.17 10.67 -23.07
N ALA A 547 -25.42 11.95 -23.36
CA ALA A 547 -26.68 12.62 -23.02
C ALA A 547 -27.92 12.02 -23.71
N ASP A 548 -27.76 11.27 -24.80
CA ASP A 548 -28.81 10.58 -25.54
C ASP A 548 -28.86 9.07 -25.30
N TRP A 549 -27.97 8.53 -24.45
CA TRP A 549 -28.04 7.13 -24.04
C TRP A 549 -29.26 6.90 -23.14
N ALA A 550 -29.83 5.71 -23.23
CA ALA A 550 -30.86 5.24 -22.33
C ALA A 550 -30.67 3.75 -22.14
N ASP A 551 -30.82 3.29 -20.89
CA ASP A 551 -30.67 1.88 -20.56
C ASP A 551 -31.68 1.02 -21.35
N PRO A 552 -31.21 0.10 -22.23
CA PRO A 552 -32.10 -0.74 -23.02
C PRO A 552 -32.91 -1.75 -22.18
N THR A 553 -32.56 -1.93 -20.90
CA THR A 553 -33.09 -2.98 -20.01
C THR A 553 -34.14 -2.50 -19.02
N GLY A 554 -34.06 -1.22 -18.61
CA GLY A 554 -34.85 -0.63 -17.54
C GLY A 554 -34.35 -0.95 -16.12
N LEU A 555 -33.15 -1.51 -15.98
CA LEU A 555 -32.49 -1.80 -14.70
C LEU A 555 -31.80 -0.57 -14.10
N LEU A 556 -31.40 0.37 -14.94
CA LEU A 556 -30.82 1.63 -14.55
C LEU A 556 -31.79 2.77 -14.85
N GLU A 557 -31.80 3.78 -13.98
CA GLU A 557 -32.49 5.03 -14.19
C GLU A 557 -31.51 6.21 -14.14
N GLU A 558 -31.84 7.25 -14.90
CA GLU A 558 -31.06 8.49 -14.94
C GLU A 558 -31.05 9.13 -13.55
N ALA A 559 -29.86 9.33 -12.99
CA ALA A 559 -29.63 9.83 -11.64
C ALA A 559 -28.59 10.95 -11.66
N PRO A 560 -28.89 12.10 -12.30
CA PRO A 560 -27.89 13.14 -12.52
C PRO A 560 -27.46 13.77 -11.18
N LEU A 561 -26.15 13.93 -11.01
CA LEU A 561 -25.55 14.49 -9.80
C LEU A 561 -24.39 15.40 -10.19
N SER A 562 -24.28 16.57 -9.54
CA SER A 562 -23.21 17.55 -9.81
C SER A 562 -23.08 17.97 -11.28
N GLY A 563 -24.18 17.88 -12.04
CA GLY A 563 -24.24 18.19 -13.47
C GLY A 563 -24.00 16.98 -14.39
N PHE A 564 -23.40 15.90 -13.90
CA PHE A 564 -23.04 14.74 -14.73
C PHE A 564 -24.24 13.82 -14.99
N ASN A 565 -24.27 13.24 -16.19
CA ASN A 565 -25.28 12.27 -16.61
C ASN A 565 -24.94 10.86 -16.10
N PHE A 566 -25.16 10.64 -14.81
CA PHE A 566 -24.97 9.33 -14.18
C PHE A 566 -26.23 8.49 -14.20
N TYR A 567 -26.04 7.19 -14.01
CA TYR A 567 -27.12 6.23 -13.85
C TYR A 567 -26.97 5.47 -12.53
N ALA A 568 -28.10 5.22 -11.88
CA ALA A 568 -28.19 4.40 -10.68
C ALA A 568 -29.13 3.22 -10.93
N PHE A 569 -28.98 2.17 -10.12
CA PHE A 569 -29.90 1.04 -10.15
C PHE A 569 -31.31 1.48 -9.72
N THR A 570 -32.33 1.12 -10.53
CA THR A 570 -33.75 1.40 -10.24
C THR A 570 -34.18 0.82 -8.89
N ALA A 571 -33.55 -0.28 -8.46
CA ALA A 571 -33.63 -0.82 -7.11
C ALA A 571 -32.30 -1.50 -6.76
N ASP A 572 -31.76 -1.29 -5.56
CA ASP A 572 -30.52 -1.95 -5.15
C ASP A 572 -30.75 -3.48 -5.09
N PRO A 573 -29.99 -4.28 -5.87
CA PRO A 573 -30.25 -5.72 -5.99
C PRO A 573 -29.91 -6.50 -4.71
N ILE A 574 -29.17 -5.89 -3.78
CA ILE A 574 -28.75 -6.51 -2.53
C ILE A 574 -29.48 -5.87 -1.34
N TYR A 575 -29.31 -4.58 -1.13
CA TYR A 575 -29.85 -3.89 0.05
C TYR A 575 -31.38 -3.79 -0.03
N GLU A 576 -31.92 -3.30 -1.14
CA GLU A 576 -33.37 -3.15 -1.29
C GLU A 576 -34.04 -4.49 -1.62
N THR A 577 -33.57 -5.19 -2.64
CA THR A 577 -34.26 -6.37 -3.17
C THR A 577 -34.19 -7.57 -2.22
N GLN A 578 -33.03 -7.81 -1.57
CA GLN A 578 -32.86 -8.97 -0.69
C GLN A 578 -33.07 -8.65 0.79
N ALA A 579 -32.66 -7.47 1.25
CA ALA A 579 -32.79 -7.07 2.65
C ALA A 579 -33.94 -6.09 2.93
N GLY A 580 -34.62 -5.54 1.91
CA GLY A 580 -35.71 -4.58 2.12
C GLY A 580 -35.25 -3.21 2.63
N ILE A 581 -33.96 -2.89 2.50
CA ILE A 581 -33.36 -1.61 2.89
C ILE A 581 -33.46 -0.63 1.70
N THR A 582 -34.53 0.17 1.71
CA THR A 582 -34.91 1.06 0.59
C THR A 582 -34.24 2.44 0.62
N THR A 583 -33.32 2.68 1.56
CA THR A 583 -32.61 3.96 1.71
C THR A 583 -31.30 3.98 0.93
N THR A 584 -31.13 3.06 -0.02
CA THR A 584 -29.89 2.89 -0.77
C THR A 584 -30.01 3.43 -2.18
N THR A 585 -28.93 4.04 -2.65
CA THR A 585 -28.73 4.37 -4.05
C THR A 585 -27.38 3.79 -4.45
N LEU A 586 -27.37 2.93 -5.47
CA LEU A 586 -26.16 2.35 -6.01
C LEU A 586 -25.93 2.94 -7.40
N TYR A 587 -24.85 3.70 -7.57
CA TYR A 587 -24.46 4.23 -8.87
C TYR A 587 -23.72 3.18 -9.69
N GLN A 588 -23.97 3.18 -11.01
CA GLN A 588 -23.18 2.39 -11.93
C GLN A 588 -21.80 3.04 -12.13
N THR A 589 -20.76 2.21 -12.16
CA THR A 589 -19.36 2.65 -12.26
C THR A 589 -18.59 1.85 -13.29
N GLU A 590 -17.58 2.47 -13.89
CA GLU A 590 -16.59 1.84 -14.75
C GLU A 590 -15.66 0.91 -13.95
N ILE A 591 -14.90 0.06 -14.64
CA ILE A 591 -13.92 -0.80 -13.94
C ILE A 591 -12.71 0.01 -13.48
N ALA A 592 -12.64 0.31 -12.18
CA ALA A 592 -11.49 0.93 -11.53
C ALA A 592 -10.64 -0.13 -10.81
N ARG A 593 -9.33 -0.17 -11.11
CA ARG A 593 -8.42 -1.23 -10.64
C ARG A 593 -6.97 -0.76 -10.59
N ARG A 594 -6.10 -1.58 -10.03
CA ARG A 594 -4.65 -1.40 -9.86
C ARG A 594 -4.32 -0.07 -9.19
N PRO A 595 -4.80 0.20 -7.96
CA PRO A 595 -4.45 1.43 -7.29
C PRO A 595 -2.93 1.54 -7.11
N SER A 596 -2.44 2.77 -7.16
CA SER A 596 -1.07 3.14 -6.86
C SER A 596 -1.09 4.40 -6.01
N VAL A 597 -0.29 4.39 -4.95
CA VAL A 597 -0.24 5.49 -3.98
C VAL A 597 0.98 6.36 -4.26
N ILE A 598 0.77 7.67 -4.33
CA ILE A 598 1.83 8.68 -4.36
C ILE A 598 1.57 9.60 -3.18
N SER A 599 2.55 9.74 -2.29
CA SER A 599 2.46 10.58 -1.10
C SER A 599 3.81 11.12 -0.69
N GLN A 600 3.78 12.02 0.29
CA GLN A 600 4.95 12.53 1.01
C GLN A 600 4.55 12.84 2.45
N ASP A 601 5.54 13.01 3.32
CA ASP A 601 5.30 13.48 4.68
C ASP A 601 4.62 14.87 4.66
N TRP A 602 3.68 15.09 5.57
CA TRP A 602 2.86 16.31 5.61
C TRP A 602 3.72 17.57 5.83
N TYR A 603 4.82 17.44 6.58
CA TYR A 603 5.81 18.50 6.80
C TYR A 603 6.78 18.72 5.63
N ASP A 604 6.69 17.92 4.58
CA ASP A 604 7.39 18.12 3.30
C ASP A 604 6.48 18.68 2.20
N ALA A 605 5.18 18.87 2.48
CA ALA A 605 4.23 19.48 1.56
C ALA A 605 4.61 20.94 1.23
N GLY A 606 4.48 21.31 -0.04
CA GLY A 606 4.72 22.68 -0.49
C GLY A 606 3.50 23.58 -0.30
N PRO A 607 3.57 24.81 -0.84
CA PRO A 607 2.47 25.78 -0.80
C PRO A 607 1.11 25.27 -1.29
N SER A 608 1.06 24.25 -2.16
CA SER A 608 -0.21 23.67 -2.61
C SER A 608 -0.91 22.85 -1.53
N GLY A 609 -0.19 22.45 -0.47
CA GLY A 609 -0.68 21.59 0.60
C GLY A 609 -0.89 20.12 0.19
N LEU A 610 -0.41 19.70 -0.99
CA LEU A 610 -0.63 18.35 -1.49
C LEU A 610 0.17 17.34 -0.66
N VAL A 611 -0.50 16.33 -0.13
CA VAL A 611 0.13 15.24 0.64
C VAL A 611 -0.10 13.87 0.02
N GLY A 612 -1.13 13.74 -0.83
CA GLY A 612 -1.42 12.50 -1.55
C GLY A 612 -1.93 12.75 -2.96
N PHE A 613 -1.53 11.89 -3.88
CA PHE A 613 -1.99 11.85 -5.27
C PHE A 613 -2.29 10.40 -5.65
N GLN A 614 -3.51 9.96 -5.35
CA GLN A 614 -3.90 8.55 -5.48
C GLN A 614 -4.23 8.24 -6.94
N LEU A 615 -3.56 7.25 -7.53
CA LEU A 615 -3.73 6.84 -8.93
C LEU A 615 -4.48 5.51 -9.05
N TRP A 616 -5.21 5.30 -10.13
CA TRP A 616 -5.73 3.99 -10.50
C TRP A 616 -5.93 3.87 -12.02
N LYS A 617 -6.09 2.64 -12.49
CA LYS A 617 -6.46 2.34 -13.88
C LYS A 617 -7.98 2.28 -14.00
N GLN A 618 -8.58 2.99 -14.96
CA GLN A 618 -10.03 3.02 -15.18
C GLN A 618 -10.37 2.88 -16.67
N GLY A 619 -11.39 2.10 -16.99
CA GLY A 619 -11.89 2.02 -18.37
C GLY A 619 -13.27 1.41 -18.43
N ILE A 620 -13.91 1.55 -19.59
CA ILE A 620 -15.23 0.98 -19.85
C ILE A 620 -15.16 -0.51 -20.23
N ILE A 621 -14.13 -0.94 -20.97
CA ILE A 621 -14.02 -2.32 -21.48
C ILE A 621 -13.52 -3.30 -20.40
N ARG A 622 -14.10 -4.50 -20.38
CA ARG A 622 -13.70 -5.59 -19.47
C ARG A 622 -12.28 -6.10 -19.78
N ARG A 623 -11.71 -6.93 -18.90
CA ARG A 623 -10.48 -7.74 -19.06
C ARG A 623 -9.47 -7.30 -20.16
N GLY A 624 -8.35 -6.71 -19.76
CA GLY A 624 -7.25 -6.39 -20.70
C GLY A 624 -7.54 -5.25 -21.70
N GLY A 625 -8.77 -4.71 -21.72
CA GLY A 625 -9.20 -3.62 -22.59
C GLY A 625 -8.53 -2.26 -22.37
N PRO A 626 -8.83 -1.29 -23.26
CA PRO A 626 -8.49 0.12 -23.15
C PRO A 626 -8.81 0.68 -21.77
N ALA A 627 -7.92 1.52 -21.25
CA ALA A 627 -8.11 2.16 -19.96
C ALA A 627 -7.02 3.19 -19.66
N ASP A 628 -7.45 4.22 -18.96
CA ASP A 628 -6.72 5.40 -18.55
C ASP A 628 -6.14 5.29 -17.14
N ILE A 629 -5.25 6.23 -16.82
CA ILE A 629 -4.74 6.48 -15.46
C ILE A 629 -5.47 7.68 -14.88
N MET A 630 -6.29 7.44 -13.88
CA MET A 630 -7.06 8.45 -13.16
C MET A 630 -6.38 8.81 -11.84
N ALA A 631 -6.62 10.03 -11.34
CA ALA A 631 -6.04 10.50 -10.08
C ALA A 631 -7.01 11.31 -9.18
N ARG A 632 -6.79 11.23 -7.86
CA ARG A 632 -7.36 12.12 -6.83
C ARG A 632 -6.26 12.83 -6.05
N ARG A 633 -6.48 14.11 -5.76
CA ARG A 633 -5.62 14.95 -4.92
C ARG A 633 -6.11 14.93 -3.47
N PHE A 634 -5.18 14.80 -2.54
CA PHE A 634 -5.38 14.94 -1.10
C PHE A 634 -4.57 16.14 -0.62
N VAL A 635 -5.27 17.17 -0.16
CA VAL A 635 -4.71 18.49 0.11
C VAL A 635 -5.04 18.89 1.54
N MET A 636 -4.01 19.24 2.30
CA MET A 636 -4.18 19.84 3.63
C MET A 636 -4.83 21.22 3.52
N SER A 637 -5.62 21.58 4.53
CA SER A 637 -6.15 22.93 4.68
C SER A 637 -5.01 23.94 4.60
N SER A 638 -4.98 24.80 3.58
CA SER A 638 -4.00 25.89 3.54
C SER A 638 -4.16 26.73 4.80
N ALA A 639 -3.06 27.21 5.37
CA ALA A 639 -3.07 28.25 6.41
C ALA A 639 -3.63 29.56 5.83
N ALA A 640 -4.93 29.60 5.52
CA ALA A 640 -5.64 30.84 5.31
C ALA A 640 -5.43 31.67 6.57
N GLU A 641 -5.08 32.94 6.37
CA GLU A 641 -4.87 33.94 7.42
C GLU A 641 -5.85 33.68 8.57
N GLN A 642 -5.34 33.32 9.75
CA GLN A 642 -6.15 32.96 10.91
C GLN A 642 -7.20 34.06 11.16
N VAL A 643 -8.42 33.86 10.69
CA VAL A 643 -9.57 34.65 11.11
C VAL A 643 -10.03 34.01 12.41
N CYS A 644 -9.33 34.34 13.48
CA CYS A 644 -9.76 33.96 14.81
C CYS A 644 -11.08 34.66 15.11
N THR A 645 -12.13 33.88 15.34
CA THR A 645 -13.38 34.38 15.87
C THR A 645 -13.30 34.28 17.39
N THR A 646 -13.31 35.43 18.06
CA THR A 646 -13.48 35.47 19.52
C THR A 646 -14.97 35.44 19.85
N GLU A 647 -15.44 34.32 20.39
CA GLU A 647 -16.76 34.23 21.02
C GLU A 647 -16.63 34.58 22.51
N TYR A 648 -17.50 35.44 23.03
CA TYR A 648 -17.54 35.70 24.47
C TYR A 648 -18.64 34.84 25.10
N LYS A 649 -18.31 34.06 26.13
CA LYS A 649 -19.27 33.21 26.84
C LYS A 649 -19.38 33.66 28.28
N VAL A 650 -20.61 33.72 28.80
CA VAL A 650 -20.87 33.93 30.23
C VAL A 650 -21.36 32.62 30.80
N CYS A 651 -20.59 32.05 31.72
CA CYS A 651 -20.95 30.82 32.39
C CYS A 651 -21.50 31.11 33.78
N THR A 652 -22.71 30.65 34.05
CA THR A 652 -23.35 30.70 35.36
C THR A 652 -23.52 29.30 35.91
N ALA A 653 -22.96 29.06 37.09
CA ALA A 653 -23.20 27.86 37.86
C ALA A 653 -24.40 28.08 38.79
N GLU A 654 -25.48 27.34 38.57
CA GLU A 654 -26.62 27.30 39.50
C GLU A 654 -26.74 25.91 40.14
N PRO A 655 -26.96 25.82 41.46
CA PRO A 655 -27.12 24.53 42.13
C PRO A 655 -28.49 23.93 41.78
N VAL A 656 -28.49 22.84 41.01
CA VAL A 656 -29.69 22.06 40.73
C VAL A 656 -29.75 20.91 41.74
N CYS A 657 -30.77 20.94 42.60
CA CYS A 657 -30.97 19.94 43.64
C CYS A 657 -32.06 18.95 43.24
N THR A 658 -31.77 17.67 43.28
CA THR A 658 -32.75 16.59 43.18
C THR A 658 -32.91 15.90 44.53
N THR A 659 -34.17 15.55 44.86
CA THR A 659 -34.51 14.79 46.06
C THR A 659 -34.85 13.37 45.62
N GLU A 660 -34.04 12.39 46.03
CA GLU A 660 -34.31 10.98 45.78
C GLU A 660 -34.68 10.27 47.09
N ASN A 661 -35.70 9.43 47.04
CA ASN A 661 -36.12 8.61 48.18
C ASN A 661 -35.29 7.32 48.17
N VAL A 662 -34.26 7.26 49.01
CA VAL A 662 -33.37 6.11 49.07
C VAL A 662 -33.83 5.18 50.19
N CYS A 663 -34.20 3.96 49.81
CA CYS A 663 -34.56 2.88 50.72
C CYS A 663 -33.38 1.92 50.88
N THR A 664 -33.08 1.55 52.12
CA THR A 664 -32.08 0.51 52.41
C THR A 664 -32.71 -0.55 53.31
N THR A 665 -32.52 -1.81 52.95
CA THR A 665 -32.89 -2.97 53.74
C THR A 665 -31.76 -3.34 54.69
N GLU A 666 -32.06 -3.44 55.99
CA GLU A 666 -31.09 -3.83 57.00
C GLU A 666 -31.47 -5.18 57.62
N LYS A 667 -30.51 -6.10 57.70
CA LYS A 667 -30.68 -7.44 58.27
C LYS A 667 -29.92 -7.54 59.59
N VAL A 668 -30.65 -7.73 60.69
CA VAL A 668 -30.04 -7.82 62.03
C VAL A 668 -29.83 -9.29 62.40
N CYS A 669 -28.56 -9.70 62.53
CA CYS A 669 -28.15 -11.02 62.98
C CYS A 669 -27.69 -10.97 64.43
N THR A 670 -28.09 -11.95 65.24
CA THR A 670 -27.66 -12.09 66.63
C THR A 670 -26.81 -13.35 66.79
N ASP A 671 -25.69 -13.25 67.50
CA ASP A 671 -24.83 -14.40 67.81
C ASP A 671 -25.55 -15.47 68.63
N ASN A 672 -25.46 -16.72 68.17
CA ASN A 672 -25.97 -17.88 68.88
C ASN A 672 -25.01 -18.31 69.99
N ALA A 673 -25.57 -18.66 71.16
CA ALA A 673 -24.75 -19.05 72.30
C ALA A 673 -24.07 -20.40 72.07
N LEU A 674 -22.88 -20.61 72.64
CA LEU A 674 -22.20 -21.91 72.58
C LEU A 674 -23.00 -22.98 73.32
N ASN A 675 -23.18 -24.15 72.69
CA ASN A 675 -23.87 -25.29 73.28
C ASN A 675 -22.99 -25.97 74.34
N PRO A 676 -23.37 -25.94 75.63
CA PRO A 676 -22.56 -26.51 76.71
C PRO A 676 -22.41 -28.04 76.63
N ALA A 677 -23.29 -28.71 75.88
CA ALA A 677 -23.27 -30.16 75.69
C ALA A 677 -22.44 -30.60 74.48
N TYR A 678 -21.78 -29.68 73.78
CA TYR A 678 -21.01 -29.96 72.57
C TYR A 678 -19.73 -30.77 72.88
N ASP A 679 -19.63 -31.97 72.32
CA ASP A 679 -18.43 -32.83 72.38
C ASP A 679 -18.18 -33.51 71.02
N TYR A 680 -17.37 -32.84 70.19
CA TYR A 680 -17.01 -33.32 68.85
C TYR A 680 -16.19 -34.62 68.87
N LYS A 681 -15.58 -35.00 70.01
CA LYS A 681 -14.70 -36.18 70.10
C LYS A 681 -15.46 -37.48 70.38
N ALA A 682 -16.77 -37.43 70.60
CA ALA A 682 -17.59 -38.63 70.73
C ALA A 682 -17.73 -39.36 69.38
N SER A 683 -17.38 -40.65 69.32
CA SER A 683 -17.45 -41.49 68.11
C SER A 683 -18.85 -41.59 67.47
N ILE A 684 -19.88 -41.12 68.17
CA ILE A 684 -21.28 -41.08 67.74
C ILE A 684 -21.55 -39.94 66.73
N CYS A 685 -20.84 -38.81 66.78
CA CYS A 685 -21.11 -37.66 65.90
C CYS A 685 -20.76 -37.91 64.42
N LYS A 686 -19.89 -38.88 64.12
CA LYS A 686 -19.58 -39.30 62.74
C LYS A 686 -20.67 -40.16 62.08
N LYS A 687 -21.52 -40.82 62.86
CA LYS A 687 -22.61 -41.67 62.33
C LYS A 687 -23.96 -40.98 62.30
N ASN A 688 -24.19 -39.99 63.17
CA ASN A 688 -25.45 -39.26 63.22
C ASN A 688 -25.19 -37.78 63.62
N PRO A 689 -24.88 -36.92 62.63
CA PRO A 689 -24.31 -35.59 62.88
C PRO A 689 -25.28 -34.57 63.47
N LEU A 690 -26.59 -34.85 63.44
CA LEU A 690 -27.64 -33.94 63.91
C LEU A 690 -28.10 -34.20 65.37
N GLN A 691 -27.36 -35.02 66.13
CA GLN A 691 -27.65 -35.16 67.56
C GLN A 691 -27.25 -33.90 68.34
N SER A 692 -28.03 -33.54 69.35
CA SER A 692 -27.90 -32.30 70.14
C SER A 692 -26.52 -32.02 70.73
N ARG A 693 -25.73 -33.06 71.06
CA ARG A 693 -24.35 -32.93 71.57
C ARG A 693 -23.27 -32.78 70.50
N CYS A 694 -23.64 -32.83 69.23
CA CYS A 694 -22.75 -32.71 68.08
C CYS A 694 -22.87 -31.36 67.37
N LEU A 695 -23.80 -30.50 67.81
CA LEU A 695 -24.07 -29.18 67.24
C LEU A 695 -23.46 -28.11 68.17
N PRO A 696 -22.58 -27.22 67.67
CA PRO A 696 -21.74 -26.35 68.48
C PRO A 696 -22.46 -25.16 69.12
N TYR A 697 -23.61 -24.72 68.59
CA TYR A 697 -24.32 -23.53 69.04
C TYR A 697 -25.76 -23.86 69.45
N LEU A 698 -26.41 -22.95 70.18
CA LEU A 698 -27.83 -22.96 70.52
C LEU A 698 -28.46 -21.69 69.93
N ASP A 699 -29.56 -21.85 69.19
CA ASP A 699 -30.33 -20.71 68.70
C ASP A 699 -31.03 -19.94 69.83
N GLY A 700 -31.67 -18.81 69.50
CA GLY A 700 -32.39 -17.97 70.46
C GLY A 700 -33.49 -18.68 71.27
N ASN A 701 -33.93 -19.88 70.85
CA ASN A 701 -34.90 -20.71 71.55
C ASN A 701 -34.25 -21.85 72.37
N GLY A 702 -32.91 -21.92 72.40
CA GLY A 702 -32.14 -22.94 73.11
C GLY A 702 -32.02 -24.27 72.35
N THR A 703 -32.29 -24.29 71.04
CA THR A 703 -32.21 -25.50 70.21
C THR A 703 -30.81 -25.62 69.59
N PRO A 704 -30.16 -26.79 69.63
CA PRO A 704 -28.83 -26.95 69.05
C PRO A 704 -28.79 -26.76 67.54
N THR A 705 -27.83 -25.96 67.06
CA THR A 705 -27.66 -25.56 65.65
C THR A 705 -26.17 -25.52 65.24
N LEU A 706 -25.92 -25.56 63.93
CA LEU A 706 -24.60 -25.37 63.32
C LEU A 706 -24.29 -23.90 63.04
N GLU A 707 -25.32 -23.06 62.95
CA GLU A 707 -25.19 -21.66 62.58
C GLU A 707 -24.71 -20.82 63.76
N PRO A 708 -23.58 -20.11 63.63
CA PRO A 708 -23.03 -19.29 64.72
C PRO A 708 -23.88 -18.05 65.02
N GLN A 709 -24.83 -17.70 64.14
CA GLN A 709 -25.72 -16.54 64.28
C GLN A 709 -27.14 -16.89 63.75
N THR A 710 -28.16 -16.20 64.24
CA THR A 710 -29.53 -16.24 63.70
C THR A 710 -29.96 -14.84 63.30
N CYS A 711 -30.45 -14.69 62.07
CA CYS A 711 -30.88 -13.41 61.51
C CYS A 711 -32.40 -13.40 61.28
N GLU A 712 -33.07 -12.30 61.60
CA GLU A 712 -34.50 -12.12 61.31
C GLU A 712 -34.73 -11.57 59.88
N GLU A 713 -35.97 -11.60 59.39
CA GLU A 713 -36.33 -11.15 58.03
C GLU A 713 -36.14 -9.63 57.86
N GLU A 714 -35.80 -9.25 56.62
CA GLU A 714 -35.29 -7.92 56.25
C GLU A 714 -36.38 -6.84 56.36
N VAL A 715 -36.04 -5.70 56.99
CA VAL A 715 -36.94 -4.54 57.11
C VAL A 715 -36.35 -3.37 56.33
N GLU A 716 -37.17 -2.79 55.46
CA GLU A 716 -36.82 -1.66 54.59
C GLU A 716 -37.09 -0.33 55.31
N ILE A 717 -36.08 0.54 55.37
CA ILE A 717 -36.21 1.89 55.94
C ILE A 717 -35.76 2.90 54.88
N CYS A 718 -36.65 3.84 54.55
CA CYS A 718 -36.43 4.85 53.52
C CYS A 718 -36.20 6.25 54.10
N LYS A 719 -35.32 7.02 53.47
CA LYS A 719 -35.10 8.44 53.75
C LYS A 719 -34.89 9.22 52.45
N ASP A 720 -35.42 10.43 52.43
CA ASP A 720 -35.17 11.38 51.33
C ASP A 720 -33.76 11.96 51.45
N VAL A 721 -32.96 11.79 50.40
CA VAL A 721 -31.61 12.35 50.27
C VAL A 721 -31.67 13.46 49.21
N ASN A 722 -31.19 14.64 49.59
CA ASN A 722 -31.04 15.77 48.66
C ASN A 722 -29.61 15.81 48.17
N THR A 723 -29.42 15.69 46.86
CA THR A 723 -28.12 15.88 46.20
C THR A 723 -28.22 17.13 45.34
N CYS A 724 -27.29 18.06 45.53
CA CYS A 724 -27.21 19.27 44.72
C CYS A 724 -25.89 19.23 43.96
N ASN A 725 -25.96 19.30 42.63
CA ASN A 725 -24.81 19.47 41.77
C ASN A 725 -24.89 20.87 41.15
N ASP A 726 -23.74 21.53 41.04
CA ASP A 726 -23.66 22.82 40.35
C ASP A 726 -23.69 22.54 38.85
N GLU A 727 -24.81 22.83 38.19
CA GLU A 727 -24.90 22.76 36.73
C GLU A 727 -24.40 24.09 36.17
N THR A 728 -23.35 24.03 35.35
CA THR A 728 -22.81 25.21 34.66
C THR A 728 -23.49 25.34 33.31
N THR A 729 -24.16 26.46 33.09
CA THR A 729 -24.77 26.83 31.82
C THR A 729 -24.01 28.03 31.25
N CYS A 730 -23.60 27.95 29.99
CA CYS A 730 -22.85 29.01 29.32
C CYS A 730 -23.66 29.55 28.14
N GLU A 731 -23.82 30.87 28.08
CA GLU A 731 -24.50 31.56 26.97
C GLU A 731 -23.53 32.51 26.25
N THR A 732 -23.64 32.60 24.93
CA THR A 732 -22.83 33.53 24.11
C THR A 732 -23.31 34.97 24.29
N VAL A 733 -22.37 35.91 24.49
CA VAL A 733 -22.61 37.35 24.61
C VAL A 733 -21.80 38.15 23.59
N GLU A 734 -22.22 39.38 23.28
CA GLU A 734 -21.55 40.22 22.27
C GLU A 734 -20.21 40.83 22.76
N SER A 735 -20.01 40.98 24.08
CA SER A 735 -18.74 41.43 24.67
C SER A 735 -18.66 41.12 26.17
N CYS A 736 -17.45 40.95 26.72
CA CYS A 736 -17.23 40.83 28.16
C CYS A 736 -17.13 42.17 28.91
N ASP A 737 -17.38 43.32 28.26
CA ASP A 737 -17.18 44.63 28.87
C ASP A 737 -18.21 44.88 29.99
N GLY A 738 -17.77 44.77 31.24
CA GLY A 738 -18.59 44.96 32.43
C GLY A 738 -19.40 43.74 32.89
N VAL A 739 -19.10 42.53 32.41
CA VAL A 739 -19.80 41.28 32.76
C VAL A 739 -18.90 40.36 33.59
N GLU A 740 -19.30 40.02 34.83
CA GLU A 740 -18.60 39.03 35.66
C GLU A 740 -18.81 37.61 35.10
N ASN A 741 -17.79 36.75 35.22
CA ASN A 741 -17.77 35.35 34.71
C ASN A 741 -17.89 35.22 33.18
N CYS A 742 -17.44 36.23 32.46
CA CYS A 742 -17.35 36.21 31.00
C CYS A 742 -15.93 35.81 30.56
N GLU A 743 -15.81 34.81 29.70
CA GLU A 743 -14.57 34.37 29.08
C GLU A 743 -14.59 34.61 27.57
N ALA A 744 -13.44 35.01 27.03
CA ALA A 744 -13.22 35.10 25.60
C ALA A 744 -12.67 33.75 25.12
N VAL A 745 -13.43 33.03 24.31
CA VAL A 745 -13.03 31.79 23.66
C VAL A 745 -12.65 32.13 22.24
N GLU A 746 -11.36 32.06 21.94
CA GLU A 746 -10.83 32.30 20.61
C GLU A 746 -10.82 30.99 19.84
N THR A 747 -11.61 30.89 18.78
CA THR A 747 -11.60 29.77 17.84
C THR A 747 -10.99 30.25 16.52
N CYS A 748 -9.91 29.61 16.10
CA CYS A 748 -9.25 29.90 14.84
C CYS A 748 -9.43 28.69 13.93
N PRO A 749 -10.46 28.63 13.05
CA PRO A 749 -10.68 27.52 12.13
C PRO A 749 -9.68 27.50 10.95
N GLY A 750 -8.48 28.04 11.15
CA GLY A 750 -7.43 28.17 10.14
C GLY A 750 -6.07 27.89 10.78
N GLY A 751 -5.35 26.93 10.20
CA GLY A 751 -4.15 26.31 10.74
C GLY A 751 -4.20 24.83 10.38
N VAL A 752 -3.07 24.24 9.98
CA VAL A 752 -2.98 22.78 10.00
C VAL A 752 -3.04 22.41 11.48
N ASP A 753 -4.12 21.75 11.91
CA ASP A 753 -4.05 21.01 13.17
C ASP A 753 -3.22 19.78 12.82
N ASP A 754 -1.96 19.75 13.27
CA ASP A 754 -1.06 18.64 12.96
C ASP A 754 -1.51 17.32 13.62
N ASN A 755 -2.55 17.36 14.48
CA ASN A 755 -3.25 16.20 15.02
C ASN A 755 -4.52 15.83 14.23
N ASP A 756 -4.96 16.69 13.31
CA ASP A 756 -5.96 16.33 12.31
C ASP A 756 -5.27 15.53 11.21
N ASN A 757 -5.88 14.43 10.78
CA ASN A 757 -5.26 13.52 9.83
C ASN A 757 -5.02 14.23 8.48
N PRO A 758 -3.75 14.51 8.09
CA PRO A 758 -3.46 15.20 6.83
C PRO A 758 -3.91 14.41 5.60
N TYR A 759 -4.09 13.10 5.74
CA TYR A 759 -4.51 12.16 4.71
C TYR A 759 -5.98 11.75 4.85
N GLY A 760 -6.74 12.46 5.70
CA GLY A 760 -8.15 12.21 6.01
C GLY A 760 -9.07 12.22 4.80
N TYR A 761 -10.25 11.59 4.94
CA TYR A 761 -11.27 11.53 3.88
C TYR A 761 -11.73 12.93 3.43
N ASP A 762 -11.79 13.89 4.35
CA ASP A 762 -12.14 15.29 4.11
C ASP A 762 -11.04 16.07 3.37
N LYS A 763 -9.83 15.53 3.28
CA LYS A 763 -8.70 16.12 2.53
C LYS A 763 -8.72 15.76 1.06
N MET A 764 -9.52 14.78 0.64
CA MET A 764 -9.71 14.48 -0.77
C MET A 764 -10.47 15.62 -1.44
N GLU A 765 -9.85 16.26 -2.43
CA GLU A 765 -10.53 17.29 -3.21
C GLU A 765 -11.65 16.68 -4.05
N CYS A 766 -12.87 17.16 -3.83
CA CYS A 766 -14.04 16.79 -4.61
C CYS A 766 -14.78 18.05 -5.06
N VAL A 767 -14.25 18.66 -6.12
CA VAL A 767 -14.69 19.97 -6.60
C VAL A 767 -14.97 19.86 -8.11
N ASN A 768 -16.11 20.38 -8.54
CA ASN A 768 -16.44 20.50 -9.96
C ASN A 768 -15.52 21.54 -10.65
N PRO A 769 -15.43 21.55 -11.99
CA PRO A 769 -14.64 22.55 -12.73
C PRO A 769 -15.02 24.01 -12.42
N ASP A 770 -16.26 24.28 -11.98
CA ASP A 770 -16.73 25.61 -11.58
C ASP A 770 -16.38 26.01 -10.13
N GLY A 771 -15.67 25.14 -9.39
CA GLY A 771 -15.29 25.37 -7.99
C GLY A 771 -16.35 24.96 -6.96
N SER A 772 -17.51 24.44 -7.37
CA SER A 772 -18.54 23.96 -6.45
C SER A 772 -18.20 22.58 -5.88
N SER A 773 -18.65 22.28 -4.65
CA SER A 773 -18.49 20.95 -4.05
C SER A 773 -19.30 19.90 -4.83
N ALA A 774 -18.68 18.75 -5.09
CA ALA A 774 -19.32 17.61 -5.74
C ALA A 774 -19.53 16.42 -4.78
N TRP A 775 -19.43 16.65 -3.48
CA TRP A 775 -19.69 15.64 -2.45
C TRP A 775 -21.19 15.33 -2.33
N ALA A 776 -21.52 14.05 -2.26
CA ALA A 776 -22.84 13.54 -1.93
C ALA A 776 -22.77 12.52 -0.78
N PHE A 777 -23.88 12.30 -0.07
CA PHE A 777 -24.03 11.32 1.01
C PHE A 777 -23.06 11.45 2.19
N THR A 778 -22.47 12.62 2.41
CA THR A 778 -21.56 12.88 3.55
C THR A 778 -22.26 12.90 4.90
N ASP A 779 -23.60 12.84 4.91
CA ASP A 779 -24.44 12.79 6.10
C ASP A 779 -24.74 11.37 6.59
N GLY A 780 -24.17 10.35 5.94
CA GLY A 780 -24.43 8.94 6.25
C GLY A 780 -25.81 8.45 5.80
N SER A 781 -26.51 9.21 4.94
CA SER A 781 -27.85 8.85 4.49
C SER A 781 -27.90 7.59 3.60
N ASN A 782 -26.76 7.18 3.03
CA ASN A 782 -26.66 6.04 2.14
C ASN A 782 -25.57 5.06 2.59
N PRO A 783 -25.92 3.85 3.07
CA PRO A 783 -24.97 2.87 3.59
C PRO A 783 -24.05 2.25 2.52
N ARG A 784 -24.26 2.54 1.23
CA ARG A 784 -23.30 2.17 0.17
C ARG A 784 -22.07 3.07 0.11
N TYR A 785 -22.13 4.26 0.70
CA TYR A 785 -21.11 5.30 0.64
C TYR A 785 -20.93 5.95 2.02
N VAL A 786 -20.52 5.16 3.02
CA VAL A 786 -20.43 5.62 4.43
C VAL A 786 -19.50 6.83 4.61
N LYS A 787 -18.45 6.94 3.78
CA LYS A 787 -17.51 8.09 3.78
C LYS A 787 -17.90 9.20 2.78
N GLY A 788 -19.09 9.13 2.20
CA GLY A 788 -19.53 9.99 1.10
C GLY A 788 -19.12 9.47 -0.28
N LEU A 789 -19.72 10.07 -1.31
CA LEU A 789 -19.44 9.80 -2.73
C LEU A 789 -18.97 11.09 -3.39
N CYS A 790 -17.83 11.03 -4.07
CA CYS A 790 -17.36 12.14 -4.89
C CYS A 790 -17.85 12.02 -6.34
N ALA A 791 -18.65 12.99 -6.77
CA ALA A 791 -19.19 13.07 -8.13
C ALA A 791 -18.32 13.87 -9.11
N ALA A 792 -17.26 14.55 -8.64
CA ALA A 792 -16.38 15.31 -9.52
C ALA A 792 -15.50 14.39 -10.38
N PRO A 793 -15.14 14.80 -11.62
CA PRO A 793 -14.18 14.09 -12.46
C PRO A 793 -12.88 13.85 -11.72
N ALA A 794 -12.36 12.64 -11.85
CA ALA A 794 -10.98 12.35 -11.51
C ALA A 794 -10.06 12.98 -12.58
N ILE A 795 -8.81 13.27 -12.22
CA ILE A 795 -7.84 13.81 -13.18
C ILE A 795 -7.39 12.65 -14.07
N ASN A 796 -7.64 12.73 -15.38
CA ASN A 796 -7.20 11.77 -16.37
C ASN A 796 -5.76 12.09 -16.81
N ILE A 797 -4.79 11.40 -16.22
CA ILE A 797 -3.35 11.63 -16.42
C ILE A 797 -2.89 11.18 -17.81
N SER A 798 -3.48 10.11 -18.35
CA SER A 798 -3.17 9.60 -19.69
C SER A 798 -4.06 10.18 -20.79
N GLY A 799 -5.16 10.86 -20.42
CA GLY A 799 -6.13 11.45 -21.33
C GLY A 799 -5.48 12.23 -22.46
N ASN A 800 -5.87 11.90 -23.69
CA ASN A 800 -5.31 12.44 -24.92
C ASN A 800 -6.35 12.42 -26.04
N THR A 801 -6.18 13.31 -27.01
CA THR A 801 -7.08 13.47 -28.15
C THR A 801 -6.45 12.95 -29.44
N ILE A 802 -7.22 12.15 -30.19
CA ILE A 802 -6.85 11.65 -31.52
C ILE A 802 -6.87 12.80 -32.54
N LEU A 803 -5.75 13.00 -33.23
CA LEU A 803 -5.62 14.01 -34.30
C LEU A 803 -5.79 13.41 -35.70
N THR A 804 -5.16 12.25 -35.95
CA THR A 804 -5.29 11.53 -37.23
C THR A 804 -5.30 10.02 -37.04
N SER A 805 -6.03 9.32 -37.92
CA SER A 805 -6.14 7.86 -37.91
C SER A 805 -6.25 7.27 -39.33
N GLU A 806 -6.17 5.95 -39.43
CA GLU A 806 -6.23 5.21 -40.70
C GLU A 806 -7.59 5.34 -41.41
N THR A 807 -8.69 5.19 -40.68
CA THR A 807 -10.04 5.14 -41.28
C THR A 807 -11.02 6.15 -40.68
N CYS A 808 -10.97 6.41 -39.37
CA CYS A 808 -11.98 7.24 -38.70
C CYS A 808 -11.72 8.76 -38.74
N GLY A 809 -10.54 9.20 -39.17
CA GLY A 809 -10.20 10.62 -39.30
C GLY A 809 -9.66 11.23 -38.01
N ASP A 810 -10.54 11.67 -37.12
CA ASP A 810 -10.25 12.44 -35.90
C ASP A 810 -10.96 11.84 -34.67
N ALA A 811 -10.78 12.43 -33.47
CA ALA A 811 -11.38 11.94 -32.23
C ALA A 811 -12.89 11.68 -32.32
N ALA A 812 -13.67 12.65 -32.82
CA ALA A 812 -15.13 12.51 -32.95
C ALA A 812 -15.51 11.39 -33.94
N GLY A 813 -14.81 11.30 -35.06
CA GLY A 813 -14.98 10.23 -36.03
C GLY A 813 -14.63 8.86 -35.44
N CYS A 814 -13.57 8.77 -34.64
CA CYS A 814 -13.12 7.53 -34.03
C CYS A 814 -14.03 7.07 -32.89
N LEU A 815 -14.52 7.98 -32.04
CA LEU A 815 -15.53 7.66 -31.03
C LEU A 815 -16.81 7.12 -31.67
N THR A 816 -17.29 7.75 -32.75
CA THR A 816 -18.49 7.30 -33.49
C THR A 816 -18.28 5.95 -34.18
N ALA A 817 -17.05 5.70 -34.66
CA ALA A 817 -16.71 4.47 -35.36
C ALA A 817 -16.35 3.30 -34.43
N PHE A 818 -16.12 3.58 -33.14
CA PHE A 818 -15.79 2.54 -32.17
C PHE A 818 -17.02 1.64 -31.93
N PRO A 819 -16.88 0.31 -32.05
CA PRO A 819 -18.03 -0.60 -32.03
C PRO A 819 -18.44 -0.91 -30.58
N PHE A 820 -18.99 0.08 -29.88
CA PHE A 820 -19.59 -0.14 -28.57
C PHE A 820 -20.79 -1.08 -28.66
N ASN A 821 -20.98 -1.91 -27.66
CA ASN A 821 -22.22 -2.63 -27.47
C ASN A 821 -23.37 -1.67 -27.04
N ASP A 822 -24.60 -2.19 -27.03
CA ASP A 822 -25.80 -1.40 -26.66
C ASP A 822 -25.77 -0.83 -25.23
N TYR A 823 -24.87 -1.33 -24.36
CA TYR A 823 -24.71 -0.94 -22.96
C TYR A 823 -23.65 0.15 -22.77
N PHE A 824 -22.92 0.48 -23.84
CA PHE A 824 -21.79 1.41 -23.80
C PHE A 824 -20.68 0.97 -22.82
N ASP A 825 -20.47 -0.34 -22.73
CA ASP A 825 -19.68 -0.96 -21.65
C ASP A 825 -18.71 -2.05 -22.14
N ASP A 826 -18.77 -2.42 -23.41
CA ASP A 826 -17.85 -3.37 -24.06
C ASP A 826 -17.91 -3.23 -25.60
N LEU A 827 -17.14 -4.04 -26.33
CA LEU A 827 -17.21 -4.18 -27.79
C LEU A 827 -18.43 -5.00 -28.23
N ASP A 828 -19.11 -4.58 -29.31
CA ASP A 828 -20.09 -5.41 -30.01
C ASP A 828 -19.36 -6.48 -30.84
N MET A 829 -19.31 -7.70 -30.31
CA MET A 829 -18.68 -8.86 -30.95
C MET A 829 -19.36 -9.30 -32.26
N THR A 830 -20.53 -8.75 -32.59
CA THR A 830 -21.24 -9.05 -33.84
C THR A 830 -20.80 -8.18 -35.02
N ASP A 831 -20.20 -7.02 -34.75
CA ASP A 831 -19.68 -6.10 -35.76
C ASP A 831 -18.18 -6.34 -36.01
N ALA A 832 -17.88 -6.81 -37.22
CA ALA A 832 -16.55 -7.21 -37.67
C ALA A 832 -15.71 -6.06 -38.28
N GLU A 833 -16.04 -4.79 -38.00
CA GLU A 833 -15.28 -3.67 -38.53
C GLU A 833 -13.93 -3.52 -37.80
N PRO A 834 -12.81 -3.31 -38.51
CA PRO A 834 -11.52 -3.17 -37.87
C PRO A 834 -11.45 -1.85 -37.09
N ILE A 835 -11.14 -1.94 -35.79
CA ILE A 835 -10.72 -0.80 -34.95
C ILE A 835 -9.61 -0.05 -35.70
N SER A 836 -9.84 1.23 -36.00
CA SER A 836 -8.89 2.08 -36.72
C SER A 836 -7.56 2.20 -35.99
N LYS A 837 -6.45 2.28 -36.72
CA LYS A 837 -5.16 2.67 -36.14
C LYS A 837 -5.07 4.18 -36.01
N ILE A 838 -4.54 4.64 -34.89
CA ILE A 838 -4.22 6.02 -34.57
C ILE A 838 -2.79 6.32 -35.02
N TYR A 839 -2.60 7.44 -35.71
CA TYR A 839 -1.30 7.86 -36.23
C TYR A 839 -0.72 9.05 -35.49
N THR A 840 -1.55 10.01 -35.10
CA THR A 840 -1.11 11.20 -34.36
C THR A 840 -2.12 11.54 -33.27
N TRP A 841 -1.63 12.08 -32.17
CA TRP A 841 -2.40 12.39 -30.96
C TRP A 841 -1.76 13.60 -30.26
N ALA A 842 -2.49 14.23 -29.35
CA ALA A 842 -1.97 15.29 -28.49
C ALA A 842 -2.64 15.24 -27.11
N GLN A 843 -1.93 15.71 -26.08
CA GLN A 843 -2.53 16.01 -24.79
C GLN A 843 -2.75 17.52 -24.65
N TYR A 844 -3.83 17.89 -23.99
CA TYR A 844 -4.17 19.29 -23.72
C TYR A 844 -4.25 19.53 -22.21
N GLY A 845 -4.18 20.80 -21.82
CA GLY A 845 -4.32 21.21 -20.44
C GLY A 845 -4.33 22.72 -20.28
N VAL A 846 -4.60 23.17 -19.06
CA VAL A 846 -4.68 24.59 -18.71
C VAL A 846 -3.45 25.35 -19.23
N GLY A 847 -3.70 26.37 -20.07
CA GLY A 847 -2.66 27.20 -20.68
C GLY A 847 -2.24 26.77 -22.09
N TYR A 848 -2.80 25.68 -22.64
CA TYR A 848 -2.62 25.28 -24.03
C TYR A 848 -3.40 26.21 -24.98
N ASP A 849 -2.70 26.97 -25.85
CA ASP A 849 -3.25 27.86 -26.89
C ASP A 849 -4.45 28.75 -26.44
N GLU A 850 -4.23 29.71 -25.52
CA GLU A 850 -5.22 30.66 -24.92
C GLU A 850 -6.07 31.52 -25.92
N GLU A 851 -6.05 31.27 -27.24
CA GLU A 851 -6.88 31.98 -28.21
C GLU A 851 -8.34 31.49 -28.32
N SER A 852 -8.79 30.44 -27.60
CA SER A 852 -10.17 29.96 -27.77
C SER A 852 -10.87 29.36 -26.53
N PRO A 853 -11.25 30.15 -25.50
CA PRO A 853 -12.04 29.60 -24.39
C PRO A 853 -13.49 29.34 -24.85
N THR A 854 -13.92 28.07 -24.89
CA THR A 854 -15.36 27.76 -24.91
C THR A 854 -15.76 26.91 -23.71
N THR A 855 -16.34 27.58 -22.71
CA THR A 855 -16.91 26.99 -21.48
C THR A 855 -18.25 26.27 -21.71
N ALA A 856 -18.31 25.30 -22.61
CA ALA A 856 -19.49 24.47 -22.81
C ALA A 856 -19.04 23.05 -23.16
N TRP A 857 -19.66 22.06 -22.52
CA TRP A 857 -19.38 20.63 -22.66
C TRP A 857 -19.51 20.19 -24.11
N ALA A 858 -18.44 20.38 -24.87
CA ALA A 858 -18.23 19.72 -26.12
C ALA A 858 -17.75 18.32 -25.78
N LEU A 859 -18.16 17.32 -26.57
CA LEU A 859 -17.66 15.94 -26.52
C LEU A 859 -16.13 15.82 -26.68
N HIS A 860 -15.43 16.95 -26.81
CA HIS A 860 -13.99 17.17 -26.80
C HIS A 860 -13.77 18.61 -26.30
N ASP A 861 -13.30 18.81 -25.07
CA ASP A 861 -12.78 20.13 -24.68
C ASP A 861 -11.45 20.33 -25.41
N ALA A 862 -11.43 21.25 -26.38
CA ALA A 862 -10.21 21.54 -27.12
C ALA A 862 -9.14 22.21 -26.23
N ASP A 863 -9.51 22.64 -25.01
CA ASP A 863 -8.66 23.38 -24.09
C ASP A 863 -8.07 22.49 -22.97
N ASN A 864 -8.60 21.27 -22.75
CA ASN A 864 -8.14 20.38 -21.66
C ASN A 864 -8.50 18.91 -21.89
N SER A 865 -7.53 17.99 -21.76
CA SER A 865 -7.76 16.54 -21.81
C SER A 865 -7.64 15.84 -20.45
N LEU A 866 -7.53 16.62 -19.37
CA LEU A 866 -7.34 16.12 -18.00
C LEU A 866 -8.64 15.76 -17.27
N ASP A 867 -9.79 16.13 -17.81
CA ASP A 867 -11.12 15.77 -17.28
C ASP A 867 -11.92 14.86 -18.24
N ASP A 868 -11.28 14.46 -19.36
CA ASP A 868 -11.81 13.50 -20.31
C ASP A 868 -12.24 12.21 -19.61
N GLN A 869 -13.45 11.74 -19.93
CA GLN A 869 -13.92 10.43 -19.49
C GLN A 869 -13.15 9.31 -20.19
N SER A 870 -13.02 8.15 -19.54
CA SER A 870 -12.21 7.04 -20.06
C SER A 870 -12.69 6.49 -21.42
N TRP A 871 -13.92 6.79 -21.81
CA TRP A 871 -14.52 6.40 -23.08
C TRP A 871 -14.39 7.44 -24.19
N GLU A 872 -13.93 8.67 -23.91
CA GLU A 872 -13.75 9.71 -24.93
C GLU A 872 -12.67 9.33 -25.95
N ASN A 873 -11.64 8.62 -25.49
CA ASN A 873 -10.66 7.95 -26.34
C ASN A 873 -10.61 6.44 -26.05
N PRO A 874 -11.48 5.63 -26.69
CA PRO A 874 -11.55 4.20 -26.41
C PRO A 874 -10.43 3.37 -27.06
N TYR A 875 -9.40 4.00 -27.63
CA TYR A 875 -8.31 3.34 -28.36
C TYR A 875 -7.04 3.16 -27.55
N ASP A 876 -6.85 3.98 -26.52
CA ASP A 876 -5.61 4.04 -25.79
C ASP A 876 -5.53 3.00 -24.66
N MET A 877 -4.30 2.72 -24.22
CA MET A 877 -4.11 1.83 -23.09
C MET A 877 -2.91 2.27 -22.29
N ALA A 878 -3.16 2.58 -21.03
CA ALA A 878 -2.13 2.85 -20.05
C ALA A 878 -1.98 1.70 -19.04
N LYS A 879 -0.75 1.47 -18.55
CA LYS A 879 -0.43 0.46 -17.53
C LYS A 879 0.79 0.84 -16.71
N GLY A 880 1.03 0.10 -15.62
CA GLY A 880 2.26 0.22 -14.84
C GLY A 880 2.46 1.58 -14.17
N HIS A 881 1.38 2.33 -13.94
CA HIS A 881 1.43 3.69 -13.42
C HIS A 881 1.95 3.76 -11.99
N ARG A 882 2.75 4.80 -11.69
CA ARG A 882 3.37 5.08 -10.38
C ARG A 882 4.05 6.45 -10.38
N GLY A 883 4.55 6.91 -9.23
CA GLY A 883 5.19 8.23 -9.15
C GLY A 883 5.60 8.67 -7.75
N PHE A 884 6.09 9.89 -7.59
CA PHE A 884 6.41 10.48 -6.28
C PHE A 884 5.98 11.94 -6.17
N LEU A 885 5.92 12.43 -4.92
CA LEU A 885 5.82 13.85 -4.60
C LEU A 885 7.16 14.39 -4.08
N ALA A 886 7.46 15.65 -4.38
CA ALA A 886 8.55 16.41 -3.78
C ALA A 886 8.12 17.87 -3.60
N GLY A 887 7.52 18.18 -2.45
CA GLY A 887 6.86 19.46 -2.24
C GLY A 887 5.63 19.57 -3.12
N ASP A 888 5.56 20.62 -3.95
CA ASP A 888 4.47 20.78 -4.93
C ASP A 888 4.74 20.05 -6.26
N MET A 889 5.92 19.41 -6.40
CA MET A 889 6.22 18.64 -7.60
C MET A 889 5.52 17.29 -7.55
N VAL A 890 4.74 16.99 -8.61
CA VAL A 890 4.19 15.66 -8.89
C VAL A 890 4.93 15.09 -10.08
N MET A 891 5.50 13.89 -9.95
CA MET A 891 5.97 13.09 -11.07
C MET A 891 5.08 11.85 -11.18
N ALA A 892 4.39 11.68 -12.30
CA ALA A 892 3.64 10.48 -12.61
C ALA A 892 4.20 9.83 -13.87
N MET A 893 4.44 8.53 -13.83
CA MET A 893 4.88 7.75 -14.98
C MET A 893 3.96 6.58 -15.26
N TYR A 894 3.84 6.20 -16.52
CA TYR A 894 2.99 5.10 -16.96
C TYR A 894 3.46 4.57 -18.32
N GLY A 895 3.33 3.27 -18.54
CA GLY A 895 3.47 2.68 -19.87
C GLY A 895 2.21 2.99 -20.68
N TRP A 896 2.35 3.44 -21.93
CA TRP A 896 1.22 3.83 -22.77
C TRP A 896 1.38 3.43 -24.25
N THR A 897 0.24 3.21 -24.91
CA THR A 897 0.10 3.06 -26.37
C THR A 897 -1.19 3.74 -26.84
N ASN A 898 -1.17 4.32 -28.04
CA ASN A 898 -2.34 4.88 -28.72
C ASN A 898 -3.16 3.85 -29.51
N ASN A 899 -2.70 2.59 -29.60
CA ASN A 899 -3.34 1.55 -30.40
C ASN A 899 -3.49 0.23 -29.63
N TRP A 900 -4.40 0.19 -28.66
CA TRP A 900 -4.66 -1.01 -27.86
C TRP A 900 -4.85 -2.28 -28.72
N LYS A 901 -5.70 -2.23 -29.75
CA LYS A 901 -5.99 -3.41 -30.59
C LYS A 901 -4.80 -3.82 -31.46
N ALA A 902 -4.00 -2.86 -31.95
CA ALA A 902 -2.82 -3.19 -32.74
C ALA A 902 -1.73 -3.80 -31.85
N LEU A 903 -1.62 -3.34 -30.59
CA LEU A 903 -0.72 -3.92 -29.61
C LEU A 903 -1.03 -5.39 -29.35
N THR A 904 -2.32 -5.76 -29.16
CA THR A 904 -2.68 -7.18 -28.94
C THR A 904 -2.18 -8.04 -30.09
N GLU A 905 -2.38 -7.60 -31.35
CA GLU A 905 -1.93 -8.32 -32.55
C GLU A 905 -0.42 -8.20 -32.85
N ALA A 906 0.40 -7.76 -31.89
CA ALA A 906 1.84 -7.57 -32.03
C ALA A 906 2.28 -6.58 -33.12
N LYS A 907 1.44 -5.57 -33.40
CA LYS A 907 1.65 -4.54 -34.43
C LYS A 907 1.94 -3.17 -33.86
N ASP A 908 2.00 -3.03 -32.53
CA ASP A 908 2.38 -1.82 -31.82
C ASP A 908 3.18 -2.11 -30.55
N ILE A 909 3.64 -1.07 -29.87
CA ILE A 909 4.45 -1.13 -28.65
C ILE A 909 3.89 -0.24 -27.55
N VAL A 910 4.34 -0.50 -26.32
CA VAL A 910 4.13 0.36 -25.15
C VAL A 910 5.45 1.06 -24.87
N ASN A 911 5.41 2.38 -24.77
CA ASN A 911 6.54 3.22 -24.33
C ASN A 911 6.29 3.72 -22.91
N LEU A 912 7.37 4.08 -22.20
CA LEU A 912 7.29 4.68 -20.86
C LEU A 912 7.15 6.19 -20.99
N TYR A 913 6.08 6.74 -20.42
CA TYR A 913 5.80 8.16 -20.40
C TYR A 913 5.91 8.73 -18.99
N VAL A 914 6.33 10.00 -18.89
CA VAL A 914 6.35 10.78 -17.64
C VAL A 914 5.63 12.10 -17.83
N ARG A 915 4.79 12.47 -16.85
CA ARG A 915 4.11 13.76 -16.75
C ARG A 915 4.48 14.43 -15.42
N ARG A 916 4.62 15.76 -15.44
CA ARG A 916 5.09 16.54 -14.29
C ARG A 916 4.19 17.74 -14.00
N SER A 917 4.05 18.06 -12.73
CA SER A 917 3.35 19.25 -12.23
C SER A 917 4.20 19.91 -11.15
N PHE A 918 4.09 21.23 -10.99
CA PHE A 918 4.83 22.02 -10.00
C PHE A 918 3.92 22.84 -9.07
N ASP A 919 2.60 22.60 -9.12
CA ASP A 919 1.58 23.27 -8.31
C ASP A 919 0.65 22.28 -7.59
N GLY A 920 1.17 21.07 -7.34
CA GLY A 920 0.47 20.00 -6.67
C GLY A 920 -0.58 19.32 -7.56
N GLY A 921 -0.34 19.20 -8.86
CA GLY A 921 -1.19 18.45 -9.80
C GLY A 921 -2.38 19.23 -10.35
N ARG A 922 -2.34 20.58 -10.35
CA ARG A 922 -3.39 21.43 -10.93
C ARG A 922 -3.10 21.77 -12.38
N THR A 923 -1.84 22.07 -12.69
CA THR A 923 -1.33 22.28 -14.04
C THR A 923 -0.17 21.32 -14.32
N TRP A 924 0.08 21.04 -15.60
CA TRP A 924 1.11 20.09 -16.03
C TRP A 924 2.06 20.79 -16.98
N THR A 925 3.22 21.19 -16.47
CA THR A 925 4.08 22.20 -17.09
C THR A 925 5.55 21.79 -17.06
N THR A 926 6.37 22.46 -17.87
CA THR A 926 7.82 22.53 -17.68
C THR A 926 8.16 23.21 -16.36
N LEU A 927 9.43 23.15 -15.91
CA LEU A 927 9.85 23.84 -14.70
C LEU A 927 9.51 25.35 -14.81
N PRO A 928 8.78 25.93 -13.83
CA PRO A 928 8.50 27.36 -13.86
C PRO A 928 9.78 28.19 -13.86
N ALA A 929 9.74 29.36 -14.51
CA ALA A 929 10.84 30.33 -14.54
C ALA A 929 11.34 30.73 -13.13
N SER A 930 10.51 30.52 -12.11
CA SER A 930 10.87 30.62 -10.70
C SER A 930 10.06 29.60 -9.88
N PHE A 931 10.72 28.52 -9.46
CA PHE A 931 10.12 27.49 -8.60
C PHE A 931 10.90 27.39 -7.28
N THR A 932 10.26 27.71 -6.15
CA THR A 932 10.88 27.57 -4.83
C THR A 932 10.43 26.27 -4.18
N HIS A 933 11.34 25.31 -4.04
CA HIS A 933 11.06 24.04 -3.38
C HIS A 933 11.07 24.20 -1.84
N THR A 934 10.55 23.20 -1.12
CA THR A 934 10.43 23.20 0.36
C THR A 934 11.77 23.18 1.10
N ASN A 935 12.89 23.02 0.39
CA ASN A 935 14.25 23.23 0.92
C ASN A 935 14.67 24.72 0.91
N GLY A 936 13.83 25.62 0.42
CA GLY A 936 14.11 27.06 0.30
C GLY A 936 14.97 27.45 -0.90
N ILE A 937 15.38 26.48 -1.73
CA ILE A 937 16.12 26.74 -2.97
C ILE A 937 15.14 27.14 -4.06
N THR A 938 15.46 28.20 -4.78
CA THR A 938 14.72 28.62 -5.97
C THR A 938 15.45 28.16 -7.21
N TYR A 939 14.76 27.35 -8.01
CA TYR A 939 15.18 26.86 -9.31
C TYR A 939 14.56 27.76 -10.39
N SER A 940 15.21 27.83 -11.55
CA SER A 940 14.78 28.68 -12.65
C SER A 940 14.76 27.85 -13.92
N GLY A 941 13.56 27.44 -14.34
CA GLY A 941 13.41 26.77 -15.63
C GLY A 941 13.73 27.71 -16.78
N ASP A 942 14.32 27.15 -17.83
CA ASP A 942 14.62 27.82 -19.09
C ASP A 942 13.81 27.26 -20.26
N GLY A 943 12.92 26.30 -19.99
CA GLY A 943 12.10 25.63 -20.98
C GLY A 943 12.79 24.36 -21.51
N THR A 944 12.19 23.73 -22.51
CA THR A 944 12.72 22.46 -23.03
C THR A 944 12.26 22.22 -24.47
N THR A 945 12.92 21.31 -25.17
CA THR A 945 12.44 20.82 -26.47
C THR A 945 12.36 19.31 -26.43
N THR A 946 11.19 18.78 -26.73
CA THR A 946 10.92 17.34 -26.69
C THR A 946 10.44 16.87 -28.06
N CYS A 947 10.71 15.61 -28.40
CA CYS A 947 10.30 15.02 -29.67
C CYS A 947 9.54 13.71 -29.41
N GLU A 948 8.40 13.55 -30.08
CA GLU A 948 7.57 12.33 -30.04
C GLU A 948 7.54 11.69 -31.42
N PHE A 949 7.67 10.36 -31.50
CA PHE A 949 7.57 9.67 -32.78
C PHE A 949 6.10 9.42 -33.13
N MET A 950 5.66 9.98 -34.24
CA MET A 950 4.26 9.88 -34.68
C MET A 950 4.19 9.39 -36.12
N GLY A 951 3.05 8.79 -36.47
CA GLY A 951 2.78 8.20 -37.78
C GLY A 951 2.48 6.71 -37.70
N PRO A 952 2.39 6.02 -38.85
CA PRO A 952 2.16 4.59 -38.87
C PRO A 952 3.36 3.82 -38.32
N THR A 953 3.20 3.13 -37.18
CA THR A 953 4.25 2.39 -36.47
C THR A 953 5.08 1.49 -37.38
N GLY A 954 6.40 1.59 -37.30
CA GLY A 954 7.37 0.78 -38.04
C GLY A 954 7.50 1.11 -39.53
N THR A 955 7.02 2.28 -39.97
CA THR A 955 7.11 2.71 -41.38
C THR A 955 8.11 3.85 -41.59
N GLU A 956 8.51 4.10 -42.84
CA GLU A 956 9.33 5.29 -43.19
C GLU A 956 8.61 6.63 -42.93
N THR A 957 7.33 6.60 -42.56
CA THR A 957 6.50 7.76 -42.22
C THR A 957 6.25 7.91 -40.72
N GLU A 958 6.82 7.04 -39.89
CA GLU A 958 6.98 7.26 -38.45
C GLU A 958 8.16 8.24 -38.26
N VAL A 959 7.85 9.49 -37.91
CA VAL A 959 8.82 10.59 -37.87
C VAL A 959 8.70 11.36 -36.55
N PRO A 960 9.81 11.93 -36.04
CA PRO A 960 9.77 12.73 -34.83
C PRO A 960 9.04 14.05 -35.07
N VAL A 961 8.13 14.39 -34.17
CA VAL A 961 7.45 15.68 -34.05
C VAL A 961 8.00 16.37 -32.81
N CYS A 962 8.76 17.45 -33.01
CA CYS A 962 9.41 18.16 -31.90
C CYS A 962 8.67 19.45 -31.55
N VAL A 963 8.48 19.68 -30.26
CA VAL A 963 7.83 20.87 -29.69
C VAL A 963 8.79 21.52 -28.70
N THR A 964 8.93 22.84 -28.80
CA THR A 964 9.67 23.66 -27.83
C THR A 964 8.67 24.32 -26.90
N TYR A 965 8.89 24.17 -25.60
CA TYR A 965 8.09 24.77 -24.54
C TYR A 965 8.94 25.80 -23.79
N ASP A 966 8.39 26.96 -23.52
CA ASP A 966 8.97 27.95 -22.62
C ASP A 966 8.85 27.47 -21.15
N ALA A 967 9.59 28.12 -20.25
CA ALA A 967 9.54 27.80 -18.81
C ALA A 967 8.15 28.05 -18.19
N GLY A 968 7.59 27.04 -17.53
CA GLY A 968 6.24 27.06 -16.95
C GLY A 968 5.11 26.90 -17.95
N GLU A 969 5.39 26.65 -19.22
CA GLU A 969 4.38 26.34 -20.24
C GLU A 969 3.82 24.93 -20.04
N PHE A 970 2.57 24.70 -20.46
CA PHE A 970 1.97 23.38 -20.48
C PHE A 970 2.84 22.39 -21.26
N GLU A 971 3.04 21.21 -20.68
CA GLU A 971 3.86 20.16 -21.28
C GLU A 971 3.07 18.84 -21.39
N GLN A 972 3.06 18.27 -22.60
CA GLN A 972 2.60 16.91 -22.84
C GLN A 972 3.53 15.88 -22.18
N ALA A 973 2.97 14.74 -21.73
CA ALA A 973 3.78 13.64 -21.20
C ALA A 973 4.90 13.21 -22.15
N ARG A 974 6.10 13.00 -21.60
CA ARG A 974 7.31 12.70 -22.37
C ARG A 974 7.61 11.21 -22.44
N ASN A 975 7.88 10.70 -23.63
CA ASN A 975 8.41 9.36 -23.84
C ASN A 975 9.89 9.27 -23.40
N VAL A 976 10.16 8.55 -22.30
CA VAL A 976 11.50 8.41 -21.70
C VAL A 976 12.16 7.06 -22.00
N SER A 977 11.48 6.15 -22.71
CA SER A 977 12.07 4.89 -23.20
C SER A 977 12.52 4.95 -24.65
N GLN A 978 11.92 5.84 -25.45
CA GLN A 978 12.24 6.10 -26.86
C GLN A 978 12.32 4.84 -27.75
N LEU A 979 11.55 3.79 -27.43
CA LEU A 979 11.52 2.58 -28.25
C LEU A 979 10.75 2.86 -29.55
N LEU A 980 11.25 2.32 -30.67
CA LEU A 980 10.67 2.47 -32.00
C LEU A 980 10.28 1.13 -32.63
N GLY A 981 9.37 1.18 -33.60
CA GLY A 981 8.88 0.01 -34.33
C GLY A 981 7.86 -0.81 -33.54
N SER A 982 7.72 -2.10 -33.87
CA SER A 982 6.57 -2.90 -33.43
C SER A 982 6.93 -4.15 -32.62
N LYS A 983 8.18 -4.31 -32.16
CA LYS A 983 8.70 -5.60 -31.68
C LYS A 983 9.06 -5.65 -30.20
N VAL A 984 9.54 -4.53 -29.66
CA VAL A 984 10.05 -4.44 -28.29
C VAL A 984 9.21 -3.42 -27.54
N THR A 985 8.71 -3.82 -26.39
CA THR A 985 7.72 -3.07 -25.60
C THR A 985 8.24 -2.88 -24.18
N VAL A 986 7.80 -1.84 -23.49
CA VAL A 986 8.09 -1.63 -22.07
C VAL A 986 7.26 -2.59 -21.20
N LEU A 987 7.95 -3.21 -20.25
CA LEU A 987 7.41 -3.98 -19.15
C LEU A 987 7.79 -3.30 -17.81
N ASP A 988 6.92 -3.48 -16.82
CA ASP A 988 7.17 -3.24 -15.39
C ASP A 988 8.15 -2.11 -15.00
N PRO A 989 7.85 -0.84 -15.33
CA PRO A 989 8.76 0.27 -15.05
C PRO A 989 8.92 0.49 -13.54
N ARG A 990 10.08 0.92 -13.03
CA ARG A 990 10.35 1.24 -11.62
C ARG A 990 10.97 2.63 -11.51
N TYR A 991 11.01 3.22 -10.33
CA TYR A 991 11.56 4.56 -10.13
C TYR A 991 12.14 4.70 -8.72
N THR A 992 13.02 5.69 -8.57
CA THR A 992 13.44 6.19 -7.25
C THR A 992 13.66 7.70 -7.32
N PRO A 993 12.96 8.50 -6.48
CA PRO A 993 13.42 9.85 -6.19
C PRO A 993 14.71 9.78 -5.35
N THR A 994 15.40 10.92 -5.21
CA THR A 994 16.47 11.06 -4.23
C THR A 994 15.95 10.93 -2.80
N THR A 995 16.73 10.22 -1.96
CA THR A 995 16.39 10.00 -0.56
C THR A 995 16.59 11.26 0.30
N ARG A 996 16.02 11.26 1.51
CA ARG A 996 16.16 12.37 2.48
C ARG A 996 17.63 12.71 2.81
N THR A 997 17.86 13.96 3.20
CA THR A 997 19.16 14.44 3.71
C THR A 997 19.59 13.66 4.95
N ILE A 998 20.88 13.31 5.04
CA ILE A 998 21.48 12.67 6.22
C ILE A 998 22.40 13.68 6.91
N ASN A 999 22.08 14.06 8.14
CA ASN A 999 22.87 15.01 8.93
C ASN A 999 22.87 14.63 10.42
N GLU A 1000 23.63 15.37 11.23
CA GLU A 1000 23.75 15.10 12.67
C GLU A 1000 22.39 15.14 13.39
N ALA A 1001 21.52 16.11 13.06
CA ALA A 1001 20.20 16.22 13.68
C ALA A 1001 19.32 14.99 13.38
N TRP A 1002 19.50 14.38 12.21
CA TRP A 1002 18.77 13.19 11.79
C TRP A 1002 19.22 11.92 12.52
N ILE A 1003 20.53 11.76 12.77
CA ILE A 1003 21.08 10.52 13.35
C ILE A 1003 21.16 10.53 14.87
N SER A 1004 21.11 11.71 15.50
CA SER A 1004 21.28 11.89 16.95
C SER A 1004 19.94 12.09 17.66
N THR A 1005 18.90 11.42 17.18
CA THR A 1005 17.53 11.43 17.73
C THR A 1005 17.31 10.35 18.79
N SER A 1006 16.33 10.54 19.69
CA SER A 1006 15.97 9.50 20.68
C SER A 1006 15.54 8.17 20.07
N SER A 1007 15.02 8.18 18.83
CA SER A 1007 14.61 6.97 18.09
C SER A 1007 15.78 6.18 17.48
N LEU A 1008 17.04 6.58 17.69
CA LEU A 1008 18.22 5.85 17.22
C LEU A 1008 19.21 5.62 18.36
N PRO A 1009 19.90 4.46 18.38
CA PRO A 1009 20.96 4.23 19.36
C PRO A 1009 22.15 5.18 19.11
N GLU A 1010 22.79 5.63 20.20
CA GLU A 1010 24.00 6.46 20.13
C GLU A 1010 25.15 5.72 19.41
N GLY A 1011 25.90 6.43 18.56
CA GLY A 1011 27.14 5.92 17.95
C GLY A 1011 27.14 5.85 16.42
N PHE A 1012 26.06 6.21 15.75
CA PHE A 1012 26.10 6.51 14.31
C PHE A 1012 26.85 7.82 14.04
N THR A 1013 27.29 8.01 12.80
CA THR A 1013 28.04 9.21 12.37
C THR A 1013 27.45 9.76 11.08
N ALA A 1014 27.38 11.08 10.93
CA ALA A 1014 27.04 11.75 9.68
C ALA A 1014 28.33 12.35 9.09
N PRO A 1015 28.93 11.75 8.06
CA PRO A 1015 30.21 12.20 7.49
C PRO A 1015 30.09 13.54 6.75
N LEU A 1016 28.89 13.92 6.31
CA LEU A 1016 28.60 15.14 5.55
C LEU A 1016 29.31 15.16 4.20
N TYR A 1017 29.24 14.05 3.46
CA TYR A 1017 29.63 14.03 2.05
C TYR A 1017 28.74 14.99 1.24
N ASP A 1018 29.23 15.49 0.10
CA ASP A 1018 28.45 16.42 -0.74
C ASP A 1018 27.09 15.83 -1.15
N ASP A 1019 27.04 14.51 -1.34
CA ASP A 1019 25.86 13.72 -1.70
C ASP A 1019 24.97 13.30 -0.50
N ASP A 1020 25.27 13.78 0.71
CA ASP A 1020 24.40 13.61 1.90
C ASP A 1020 23.24 14.62 1.94
N THR A 1021 23.33 15.70 1.16
CA THR A 1021 22.25 16.69 1.03
C THR A 1021 21.32 16.29 -0.10
N ARG A 1022 20.02 16.22 0.17
CA ARG A 1022 19.02 15.87 -0.85
C ARG A 1022 18.99 16.91 -1.99
N ASP A 1023 19.17 16.44 -3.22
CA ASP A 1023 18.85 17.19 -4.44
C ASP A 1023 17.53 16.66 -5.03
N PRO A 1024 16.40 17.36 -4.83
CA PRO A 1024 15.10 16.92 -5.30
C PRO A 1024 14.90 17.08 -6.81
N SER A 1025 15.79 17.79 -7.52
CA SER A 1025 15.72 17.98 -8.97
C SER A 1025 16.11 16.74 -9.78
N ARG A 1026 16.54 15.67 -9.11
CA ARG A 1026 17.04 14.43 -9.71
C ARG A 1026 16.19 13.24 -9.33
N PHE A 1027 15.98 12.35 -10.28
CA PHE A 1027 15.31 11.06 -10.06
C PHE A 1027 15.64 10.08 -11.17
N PHE A 1028 15.46 8.78 -10.90
CA PHE A 1028 15.77 7.70 -11.83
C PHE A 1028 14.53 6.87 -12.12
N MET A 1029 14.46 6.34 -13.33
CA MET A 1029 13.45 5.39 -13.80
C MET A 1029 14.17 4.18 -14.40
N VAL A 1030 13.64 2.99 -14.20
CA VAL A 1030 14.11 1.74 -14.81
C VAL A 1030 12.95 1.14 -15.55
N TYR A 1031 13.21 0.50 -16.68
CA TYR A 1031 12.20 -0.25 -17.40
C TYR A 1031 12.80 -1.48 -18.02
N GLU A 1032 11.97 -2.51 -18.10
CA GLU A 1032 12.30 -3.79 -18.68
C GLU A 1032 11.72 -3.81 -20.10
N THR A 1033 12.36 -4.58 -20.98
CA THR A 1033 11.88 -4.75 -22.34
C THR A 1033 11.33 -6.13 -22.55
N GLY A 1034 10.35 -6.27 -23.44
CA GLY A 1034 9.72 -7.55 -23.78
C GLY A 1034 9.31 -7.63 -25.23
N HIS A 1035 8.99 -8.84 -25.70
CA HIS A 1035 8.44 -9.02 -27.05
C HIS A 1035 6.97 -8.59 -27.12
N SER A 1036 6.62 -7.72 -28.07
CA SER A 1036 5.23 -7.30 -28.31
C SER A 1036 4.30 -8.46 -28.72
N SER A 1037 4.85 -9.54 -29.30
CA SER A 1037 4.06 -10.71 -29.70
C SER A 1037 3.50 -11.54 -28.54
N ALA A 1038 3.93 -11.26 -27.31
CA ALA A 1038 3.42 -11.98 -26.15
C ALA A 1038 2.08 -11.44 -25.65
N TYR A 1039 1.61 -10.26 -26.09
CA TYR A 1039 0.32 -9.71 -25.66
C TYR A 1039 -0.90 -10.57 -26.06
N ASP A 1040 -0.79 -11.39 -27.13
CA ASP A 1040 -1.80 -12.38 -27.51
C ASP A 1040 -1.77 -13.65 -26.62
N ALA A 1041 -0.74 -13.85 -25.79
CA ALA A 1041 -0.46 -15.09 -25.05
C ALA A 1041 -0.22 -14.90 -23.53
N GLY A 1042 -0.32 -13.67 -23.01
CA GLY A 1042 -0.13 -13.34 -21.59
C GLY A 1042 0.93 -12.26 -21.35
N GLU A 1043 1.67 -12.37 -20.26
CA GLU A 1043 2.80 -11.49 -19.94
C GLU A 1043 4.04 -11.87 -20.76
N ALA A 1044 4.73 -10.86 -21.30
CA ALA A 1044 5.91 -11.08 -22.13
C ALA A 1044 7.10 -11.51 -21.27
N PRO A 1045 7.88 -12.54 -21.69
CA PRO A 1045 9.16 -12.81 -21.08
C PRO A 1045 10.04 -11.55 -21.13
N PRO A 1046 10.73 -11.21 -20.02
CA PRO A 1046 11.64 -10.07 -19.99
C PRO A 1046 12.84 -10.32 -20.91
N LEU A 1047 13.39 -9.25 -21.48
CA LEU A 1047 14.56 -9.29 -22.35
C LEU A 1047 15.75 -8.60 -21.66
N ASP A 1048 15.72 -7.28 -21.54
CA ASP A 1048 16.84 -6.50 -21.00
C ASP A 1048 16.32 -5.33 -20.14
N LEU A 1049 17.20 -4.80 -19.27
CA LEU A 1049 16.94 -3.72 -18.32
C LEU A 1049 17.67 -2.43 -18.69
N PHE A 1050 16.88 -1.37 -18.81
CA PHE A 1050 17.34 -0.02 -19.13
C PHE A 1050 16.92 0.98 -18.08
N TYR A 1051 17.49 2.18 -18.14
CA TYR A 1051 17.17 3.23 -17.21
C TYR A 1051 17.22 4.61 -17.86
N SER A 1052 16.48 5.53 -17.27
CA SER A 1052 16.43 6.94 -17.63
C SER A 1052 16.60 7.78 -16.36
N ARG A 1053 17.09 9.00 -16.49
CA ARG A 1053 17.30 9.93 -15.38
C ARG A 1053 16.70 11.29 -15.70
N GLY A 1054 15.91 11.83 -14.77
CA GLY A 1054 15.52 13.23 -14.80
C GLY A 1054 16.59 14.09 -14.12
N VAL A 1055 16.97 15.19 -14.76
CA VAL A 1055 17.75 16.29 -14.18
C VAL A 1055 17.02 17.61 -14.42
N ASP A 1056 17.34 18.60 -13.59
CA ASP A 1056 16.59 19.86 -13.51
C ASP A 1056 15.07 19.63 -13.47
N TRP A 1057 14.64 18.81 -12.51
CA TRP A 1057 13.25 18.42 -12.31
C TRP A 1057 12.63 17.61 -13.45
N GLY A 1058 13.43 17.13 -14.41
CA GLY A 1058 12.97 16.44 -15.61
C GLY A 1058 12.76 17.37 -16.80
N ASP A 1059 13.19 18.64 -16.74
CA ASP A 1059 13.25 19.48 -17.95
C ASP A 1059 14.24 18.88 -18.94
N ASP A 1060 15.22 18.14 -18.42
CA ASP A 1060 16.09 17.26 -19.18
C ASP A 1060 15.95 15.81 -18.71
N TYR A 1061 15.72 14.91 -19.68
CA TYR A 1061 15.84 13.48 -19.47
C TYR A 1061 17.07 12.95 -20.17
N LEU A 1062 17.90 12.24 -19.41
CA LEU A 1062 19.01 11.48 -19.95
C LEU A 1062 18.54 10.02 -20.13
N VAL A 1063 18.58 9.50 -21.36
CA VAL A 1063 17.97 8.23 -21.77
C VAL A 1063 18.98 7.32 -22.48
N TRP A 1064 18.68 6.03 -22.55
CA TRP A 1064 19.52 5.06 -23.25
C TRP A 1064 19.40 5.14 -24.79
N ALA A 1065 20.51 4.91 -25.51
CA ALA A 1065 20.56 4.77 -26.98
C ALA A 1065 21.56 3.69 -27.40
N ASP A 1066 21.30 2.98 -28.50
CA ASP A 1066 22.13 1.87 -29.04
C ASP A 1066 23.49 2.34 -29.59
N THR A 1067 23.56 3.57 -30.13
CA THR A 1067 24.81 4.21 -30.58
C THR A 1067 24.72 5.74 -30.48
N ALA A 1068 25.86 6.40 -30.23
CA ALA A 1068 26.01 7.86 -30.31
C ALA A 1068 25.58 8.53 -31.65
N ALA A 1069 25.38 7.75 -32.73
CA ALA A 1069 24.91 8.23 -34.04
C ALA A 1069 23.41 7.94 -34.29
N GLU A 1070 22.79 7.11 -33.46
CA GLU A 1070 21.34 6.80 -33.44
C GLU A 1070 20.61 7.57 -32.34
N CYS A 1071 21.36 8.18 -31.43
CA CYS A 1071 21.02 9.50 -30.94
C CYS A 1071 20.37 10.32 -32.05
N LEU A 1072 19.34 11.11 -31.73
CA LEU A 1072 18.84 12.13 -32.64
C LEU A 1072 20.01 13.09 -32.93
N GLU A 1073 20.88 12.72 -33.88
CA GLU A 1073 21.93 13.56 -34.43
C GLU A 1073 21.20 14.75 -35.00
N THR A 1074 21.13 15.83 -34.21
CA THR A 1074 20.71 17.14 -34.66
C THR A 1074 19.48 17.11 -35.56
N VAL A 1075 18.28 17.09 -34.96
CA VAL A 1075 17.21 17.87 -35.60
C VAL A 1075 17.83 19.22 -35.93
N GLU A 1076 17.82 19.62 -37.20
CA GLU A 1076 18.59 20.77 -37.69
C GLU A 1076 18.31 22.01 -36.80
N GLY A 1077 19.19 22.33 -35.85
CA GLY A 1077 18.97 23.36 -34.82
C GLY A 1077 19.15 22.95 -33.35
N TYR A 1078 19.21 21.66 -32.99
CA TYR A 1078 19.21 21.18 -31.60
C TYR A 1078 20.33 20.14 -31.31
N PRO A 1079 21.56 20.57 -30.95
CA PRO A 1079 22.74 19.70 -30.84
C PRO A 1079 22.95 19.02 -29.47
N ASP A 1080 22.17 19.35 -28.44
CA ASP A 1080 22.50 18.99 -27.04
C ASP A 1080 21.72 17.77 -26.49
N PHE A 1081 20.87 17.14 -27.29
CA PHE A 1081 20.03 16.02 -26.85
C PHE A 1081 20.70 14.66 -27.11
N CYS A 1082 21.73 14.32 -26.33
CA CYS A 1082 22.14 12.92 -26.16
C CYS A 1082 23.21 12.70 -25.09
N ASN A 1083 22.87 11.96 -24.03
CA ASN A 1083 23.84 11.38 -23.10
C ASN A 1083 23.59 9.88 -23.02
N GLU A 1084 24.39 9.11 -23.76
CA GLU A 1084 24.39 7.64 -23.81
C GLU A 1084 24.90 7.07 -22.48
N PHE A 1085 24.20 6.08 -21.91
CA PHE A 1085 24.64 5.34 -20.72
C PHE A 1085 24.75 3.84 -21.00
N ASP A 1086 25.53 3.15 -20.16
CA ASP A 1086 25.58 1.69 -20.15
C ASP A 1086 24.21 1.13 -19.70
N ALA A 1087 23.60 0.22 -20.48
CA ALA A 1087 22.43 -0.55 -20.03
C ALA A 1087 22.71 -1.22 -18.67
N ILE A 1088 21.69 -1.37 -17.80
CA ILE A 1088 21.89 -1.93 -16.43
C ILE A 1088 22.50 -3.33 -16.51
N GLU A 1089 21.98 -4.16 -17.41
CA GLU A 1089 22.47 -5.50 -17.67
C GLU A 1089 23.38 -5.49 -18.92
N GLY A 1090 22.82 -5.21 -20.10
CA GLY A 1090 23.57 -4.93 -21.34
C GLY A 1090 24.05 -6.14 -22.15
N SER A 1091 23.41 -7.30 -22.00
CA SER A 1091 23.73 -8.57 -22.67
C SER A 1091 22.53 -9.17 -23.38
N GLN A 1092 22.64 -9.33 -24.70
CA GLN A 1092 21.64 -10.00 -25.54
C GLN A 1092 21.47 -11.52 -25.29
N LEU A 1093 22.16 -12.08 -24.30
CA LEU A 1093 22.12 -13.52 -23.96
C LEU A 1093 21.44 -13.80 -22.62
N PHE A 1094 21.03 -12.76 -21.90
CA PHE A 1094 20.37 -12.88 -20.61
C PHE A 1094 18.96 -12.30 -20.72
N GLU A 1095 18.07 -12.81 -19.89
CA GLU A 1095 16.75 -12.22 -19.66
C GLU A 1095 16.78 -11.57 -18.28
N SER A 1096 16.29 -10.34 -18.15
CA SER A 1096 16.37 -9.60 -16.88
C SER A 1096 15.12 -8.80 -16.60
N GLY A 1097 14.59 -8.94 -15.39
CA GLY A 1097 13.36 -8.31 -14.97
C GLY A 1097 13.18 -8.23 -13.46
N GLU A 1098 12.00 -7.74 -13.08
CA GLU A 1098 11.58 -7.39 -11.72
C GLU A 1098 12.56 -6.50 -10.93
N ALA A 1099 13.06 -5.43 -11.55
CA ALA A 1099 14.07 -4.60 -10.89
C ALA A 1099 13.54 -3.91 -9.61
N SER A 1100 14.44 -3.67 -8.66
CA SER A 1100 14.23 -2.82 -7.48
C SER A 1100 15.39 -1.84 -7.34
N VAL A 1101 15.08 -0.58 -7.03
CA VAL A 1101 16.03 0.52 -7.16
C VAL A 1101 15.99 1.49 -5.98
N THR A 1102 17.13 2.12 -5.72
CA THR A 1102 17.27 3.24 -4.77
C THR A 1102 18.44 4.13 -5.19
N CYS A 1103 18.53 5.35 -4.68
CA CYS A 1103 19.64 6.25 -4.97
C CYS A 1103 20.02 7.09 -3.76
N SER A 1104 21.16 7.78 -3.84
CA SER A 1104 21.64 8.68 -2.80
C SER A 1104 20.86 10.00 -2.69
N PRO A 1105 20.99 10.75 -1.58
CA PRO A 1105 20.34 12.06 -1.44
C PRO A 1105 20.70 13.04 -2.56
N GLY A 1106 21.97 13.17 -2.95
CA GLY A 1106 22.37 14.04 -4.06
C GLY A 1106 22.18 13.44 -5.45
N GLY A 1107 21.70 12.19 -5.55
CA GLY A 1107 21.57 11.47 -6.82
C GLY A 1107 22.89 11.16 -7.52
N GLN A 1108 24.02 11.15 -6.78
CA GLN A 1108 25.34 10.73 -7.28
C GLN A 1108 25.45 9.22 -7.42
N PHE A 1109 24.79 8.43 -6.56
CA PHE A 1109 24.80 6.96 -6.65
C PHE A 1109 23.42 6.41 -6.93
N PHE A 1110 23.36 5.53 -7.92
CA PHE A 1110 22.16 4.77 -8.27
C PHE A 1110 22.42 3.28 -8.07
N TYR A 1111 21.51 2.60 -7.38
CA TYR A 1111 21.63 1.20 -7.00
C TYR A 1111 20.42 0.43 -7.56
N ALA A 1112 20.69 -0.71 -8.19
CA ALA A 1112 19.68 -1.58 -8.74
C ALA A 1112 19.96 -3.04 -8.34
N VAL A 1113 18.89 -3.78 -8.04
CA VAL A 1113 18.89 -5.25 -7.99
C VAL A 1113 17.80 -5.80 -8.90
N TRP A 1114 17.99 -7.01 -9.45
CA TRP A 1114 17.04 -7.63 -10.38
C TRP A 1114 17.20 -9.15 -10.46
N ASN A 1115 16.18 -9.83 -10.97
CA ASN A 1115 16.26 -11.25 -11.30
C ASN A 1115 16.80 -11.40 -12.73
N GLN A 1116 17.81 -12.26 -12.90
CA GLN A 1116 18.41 -12.56 -14.19
C GLN A 1116 18.34 -14.06 -14.47
N TRP A 1117 17.85 -14.40 -15.67
CA TRP A 1117 17.87 -15.75 -16.21
C TRP A 1117 18.94 -15.88 -17.31
N ASP A 1118 19.80 -16.88 -17.15
CA ASP A 1118 20.88 -17.20 -18.06
C ASP A 1118 20.49 -18.41 -18.93
N PHE A 1119 20.74 -18.31 -20.24
CA PHE A 1119 20.46 -19.39 -21.19
C PHE A 1119 21.73 -19.89 -21.88
N ASP A 1120 21.79 -21.19 -22.14
CA ASP A 1120 22.79 -21.76 -23.04
C ASP A 1120 22.47 -21.45 -24.52
N LYS A 1121 23.38 -21.83 -25.42
CA LYS A 1121 23.22 -21.59 -26.86
C LYS A 1121 22.09 -22.39 -27.51
N ASP A 1122 21.62 -23.43 -26.84
CA ASP A 1122 20.50 -24.25 -27.28
C ASP A 1122 19.16 -23.73 -26.73
N GLY A 1123 19.19 -22.67 -25.92
CA GLY A 1123 18.03 -22.01 -25.32
C GLY A 1123 17.53 -22.68 -24.04
N ASN A 1124 18.35 -23.53 -23.41
CA ASN A 1124 18.01 -24.08 -22.11
C ASN A 1124 18.45 -23.10 -21.02
N GLU A 1125 17.58 -22.87 -20.05
CA GLU A 1125 17.93 -22.14 -18.85
C GLU A 1125 19.04 -22.87 -18.08
N ILE A 1126 20.06 -22.13 -17.65
CA ILE A 1126 21.24 -22.62 -16.94
C ILE A 1126 21.51 -21.86 -15.63
N GLY A 1127 20.71 -20.85 -15.32
CA GLY A 1127 20.91 -19.97 -14.17
C GLY A 1127 19.72 -19.05 -13.92
N ALA A 1128 19.24 -18.95 -12.68
CA ALA A 1128 18.36 -17.86 -12.24
C ALA A 1128 18.92 -17.26 -10.94
N ASP A 1129 19.34 -15.99 -10.97
CA ASP A 1129 20.05 -15.34 -9.87
C ASP A 1129 19.58 -13.89 -9.63
N ASP A 1130 19.74 -13.42 -8.39
CA ASP A 1130 19.61 -12.02 -7.99
C ASP A 1130 20.95 -11.30 -8.20
N TRP A 1131 20.92 -10.26 -9.02
CA TRP A 1131 22.07 -9.44 -9.36
C TRP A 1131 21.95 -8.04 -8.80
N PHE A 1132 23.09 -7.44 -8.46
CA PHE A 1132 23.23 -6.08 -7.96
C PHE A 1132 24.14 -5.27 -8.88
N ARG A 1133 23.78 -4.00 -9.10
CA ARG A 1133 24.63 -3.00 -9.75
C ARG A 1133 24.61 -1.67 -8.97
N ARG A 1134 25.79 -1.06 -8.90
CA ARG A 1134 25.99 0.34 -8.48
C ARG A 1134 26.46 1.16 -9.68
N ILE A 1135 25.81 2.29 -9.91
CA ILE A 1135 26.13 3.26 -10.95
C ILE A 1135 26.52 4.57 -10.26
N LEU A 1136 27.68 5.13 -10.65
CA LEU A 1136 28.18 6.40 -10.14
C LEU A 1136 27.88 7.45 -11.19
N PHE A 1137 27.02 8.41 -10.90
CA PHE A 1137 26.77 9.53 -11.79
C PHE A 1137 27.64 10.73 -11.41
N LEU A 1138 28.47 11.18 -12.35
CA LEU A 1138 29.22 12.42 -12.24
C LEU A 1138 28.69 13.45 -13.24
N GLU A 1139 28.52 14.69 -12.78
CA GLU A 1139 28.23 15.81 -13.67
C GLU A 1139 29.38 16.01 -14.67
N PRO A 1140 29.08 16.44 -15.91
CA PRO A 1140 30.12 16.80 -16.85
C PRO A 1140 30.94 17.99 -16.30
N GLU A 1141 32.27 17.87 -16.31
CA GLU A 1141 33.14 18.97 -15.88
C GLU A 1141 32.93 20.19 -16.81
N GLU A 1142 32.48 21.33 -16.27
CA GLU A 1142 32.56 22.60 -16.99
C GLU A 1142 34.05 22.86 -17.32
N GLU A 1143 34.40 22.88 -18.60
CA GLU A 1143 35.70 23.43 -19.02
C GLU A 1143 35.74 24.91 -18.61
N THR A 1144 36.34 25.17 -17.45
CA THR A 1144 36.64 26.54 -17.00
C THR A 1144 37.43 27.25 -18.10
N THR A 1145 36.77 28.18 -18.79
CA THR A 1145 37.44 29.06 -19.74
C THR A 1145 38.48 29.86 -18.95
N PRO A 1146 39.76 29.95 -19.38
CA PRO A 1146 40.76 30.66 -18.61
C PRO A 1146 40.36 32.13 -18.53
N THR A 1147 40.07 32.58 -17.30
CA THR A 1147 39.74 33.96 -16.99
C THR A 1147 40.90 34.85 -17.44
N VAL A 1148 40.64 35.70 -18.44
CA VAL A 1148 41.54 36.80 -18.78
C VAL A 1148 41.56 37.76 -17.59
N GLU A 1149 42.67 37.76 -16.86
CA GLU A 1149 42.99 38.81 -15.89
C GLU A 1149 42.78 40.19 -16.54
N THR A 1150 41.72 40.88 -16.15
CA THR A 1150 41.63 42.33 -16.34
C THR A 1150 42.16 43.01 -15.10
N THR A 1151 43.46 43.30 -15.13
CA THR A 1151 44.08 44.30 -14.28
C THR A 1151 43.46 45.68 -14.55
N SER A 1152 42.91 46.33 -13.53
CA SER A 1152 43.40 47.62 -13.00
C SER A 1152 42.33 48.56 -12.43
N LYS A 1153 42.65 49.01 -11.21
CA LYS A 1153 42.22 50.21 -10.44
C LYS A 1153 40.96 50.14 -9.60
#